data_AF-A0A3A5W602-F1
#
_entry.id   AF-A0A3A5W602-F1
#
_cell.length_a   1.000
_cell.length_b   1.000
_cell.length_c   1.000
_cell.angle_alpha   90.00
_cell.angle_beta   90.00
_cell.angle_gamma   90.00
#
_symmetry.space_group_name_H-M   'P 1'
#
loop_
_entity.id
_entity.type
_entity.pdbx_description
1 polymer ?
#
loop_
_entity_poly.entity_id
_entity_poly.type
_entity_poly.pdbx_seq_one_letter_code
_entity_poly.pdbx_strand_id
1 'polypeptide(L)'
;MYGTSTDPLPGCPDSDLDGWANTDDDFPLDPTQFLDYDGDGFGDNVSGNNADACPFQYGVMNGTDGNGCPLVNTDDLDGDGVYDDIDSCPGTILGSVVDATGCSNDQLDDDDDGISNADDICPSTAPSATVDSDGCSSEQLTQDTDGDGVFDPDDQCEDTTGTDVDAFGCDGFQRDTDGDGVVDNDDDCPDTQAGYPVDTVGCLDEDQLDQDLDGDGYSGNYTYTIDSETGLRIDQIGDAFPLDGTQWFDQDGDGFGDNLNGNNADFCPEEFGTSYLDSLEIGCFDDGDGWADNWGRDKFPGDATQWNDSDGDGYGDNWNNPEWNSSRDSDWPGEFVIDALVPDKCPDSPTSNVDDEGCSKSEKDTDGDGVNDLLDNCPEDAKGNDGYEDGCPLPKQSGSDEETTVFGMSIIAFSGLIGGLLLVLLIIGFVLRTLGNRGYDYDDDDDDDDFMDDDGDSFSFGNQSRSAPLASLPSRASPQSRSPPSSSGPSRGPPGAKTGPSRGPPGSSGPSRGPPGAKTGPSRGPPGSSGPSRGPPGAKTGPSRGPPGGAPGGPKRTSKPVSVGKKPVSSTFGESSQPTADKTQKKVRKARIEVDMSHFEDWQVDDREAAVDWVVAELGDGEQERTILMQLQETGWTAQQSRAIFDLARNR
;
A
#
# COMPACT_ATOMS: atom_id res chain seq x y z
N MET A 1 15.94 39.26 -39.00
CA MET A 1 15.32 40.41 -39.72
C MET A 1 15.44 41.64 -38.81
N TYR A 2 14.77 42.76 -39.09
CA TYR A 2 14.44 43.72 -38.03
C TYR A 2 12.97 43.46 -37.71
N GLY A 3 12.65 43.07 -36.49
CA GLY A 3 11.28 43.02 -35.99
C GLY A 3 10.89 44.30 -35.27
N THR A 4 9.78 44.27 -34.54
CA THR A 4 9.10 45.47 -34.02
C THR A 4 8.98 45.53 -32.50
N SER A 5 9.28 44.43 -31.79
CA SER A 5 9.42 44.36 -30.32
C SER A 5 10.20 45.56 -29.77
N THR A 6 9.75 46.10 -28.64
CA THR A 6 10.49 47.06 -27.81
C THR A 6 11.01 46.44 -26.53
N ASP A 7 10.38 45.37 -26.04
CA ASP A 7 10.65 44.72 -24.76
C ASP A 7 10.55 43.18 -24.93
N PRO A 8 11.17 42.37 -24.05
CA PRO A 8 12.40 42.70 -23.32
C PRO A 8 13.61 42.86 -24.28
N LEU A 9 13.49 42.41 -25.53
CA LEU A 9 14.56 42.34 -26.54
C LEU A 9 14.28 43.19 -27.80
N PRO A 10 14.53 44.52 -27.75
CA PRO A 10 14.16 45.44 -28.83
C PRO A 10 14.67 45.05 -30.22
N GLY A 11 13.72 44.91 -31.16
CA GLY A 11 13.97 44.58 -32.57
C GLY A 11 13.93 43.08 -32.91
N CYS A 12 13.57 42.21 -31.95
CA CYS A 12 13.17 40.83 -32.21
C CYS A 12 11.83 40.74 -32.99
N PRO A 13 11.53 39.60 -33.64
CA PRO A 13 10.22 39.34 -34.23
C PRO A 13 9.10 39.50 -33.20
N ASP A 14 8.03 40.08 -33.67
CA ASP A 14 6.84 40.54 -32.96
C ASP A 14 5.70 40.33 -33.98
N SER A 15 4.72 39.52 -33.62
CA SER A 15 3.73 38.93 -34.54
C SER A 15 2.46 39.76 -34.69
N ASP A 16 1.99 40.38 -33.60
CA ASP A 16 0.70 41.04 -33.49
C ASP A 16 0.80 42.55 -33.17
N LEU A 17 2.01 43.02 -32.84
CA LEU A 17 2.41 44.41 -32.66
C LEU A 17 2.00 45.05 -31.32
N ASP A 18 1.96 44.26 -30.25
CA ASP A 18 1.79 44.73 -28.86
C ASP A 18 3.05 45.48 -28.35
N GLY A 19 4.24 44.87 -28.50
CA GLY A 19 5.52 45.38 -28.02
C GLY A 19 6.51 44.31 -27.52
N TRP A 20 6.05 43.11 -27.18
CA TRP A 20 6.87 41.98 -26.75
C TRP A 20 7.50 41.23 -27.94
N ALA A 21 8.36 40.25 -27.65
CA ALA A 21 9.06 39.45 -28.66
C ALA A 21 8.53 38.02 -28.62
N ASN A 22 8.24 37.41 -29.77
CA ASN A 22 7.70 36.04 -29.92
C ASN A 22 8.48 34.90 -29.22
N THR A 23 9.60 35.19 -28.57
CA THR A 23 10.49 34.27 -27.85
C THR A 23 10.46 34.48 -26.33
N ASP A 24 9.77 35.51 -25.88
CA ASP A 24 9.76 36.07 -24.52
C ASP A 24 8.33 36.58 -24.20
N ASP A 25 7.32 35.97 -24.82
CA ASP A 25 5.92 36.38 -24.92
C ASP A 25 5.08 35.11 -24.92
N ASP A 26 4.21 34.97 -23.93
CA ASP A 26 3.44 33.73 -23.72
C ASP A 26 2.19 33.67 -24.62
N PHE A 27 1.79 34.80 -25.23
CA PHE A 27 0.66 34.87 -26.17
C PHE A 27 1.02 35.54 -27.52
N PRO A 28 1.96 35.01 -28.35
CA PRO A 28 2.49 35.68 -29.56
C PRO A 28 1.55 35.89 -30.76
N LEU A 29 0.23 35.92 -30.53
CA LEU A 29 -0.84 36.17 -31.49
C LEU A 29 -2.01 36.98 -30.90
N ASP A 30 -2.02 37.30 -29.59
CA ASP A 30 -3.02 38.17 -28.98
C ASP A 30 -2.41 39.46 -28.43
N PRO A 31 -2.54 40.61 -29.14
CA PRO A 31 -1.89 41.88 -28.77
C PRO A 31 -2.57 42.60 -27.60
N THR A 32 -3.14 41.83 -26.67
CA THR A 32 -3.71 42.28 -25.41
C THR A 32 -3.20 41.48 -24.20
N GLN A 33 -2.50 40.36 -24.42
CA GLN A 33 -1.81 39.55 -23.42
C GLN A 33 -0.35 39.31 -23.85
N PHE A 34 0.54 39.06 -22.89
CA PHE A 34 1.99 38.91 -23.14
C PHE A 34 2.76 38.26 -21.96
N LEU A 35 2.06 37.84 -20.91
CA LEU A 35 2.60 37.16 -19.73
C LEU A 35 1.57 36.15 -19.22
N ASP A 36 2.02 34.94 -18.93
CA ASP A 36 1.30 33.86 -18.25
C ASP A 36 2.19 33.37 -17.09
N TYR A 37 1.96 33.83 -15.86
CA TYR A 37 2.91 33.59 -14.77
C TYR A 37 2.91 32.14 -14.25
N ASP A 38 1.77 31.46 -14.28
CA ASP A 38 1.60 30.10 -13.76
C ASP A 38 1.33 29.03 -14.84
N GLY A 39 1.04 29.43 -16.08
CA GLY A 39 1.01 28.56 -17.26
C GLY A 39 -0.37 28.01 -17.63
N ASP A 40 -1.46 28.58 -17.11
CA ASP A 40 -2.82 28.05 -17.28
C ASP A 40 -3.50 28.44 -18.61
N GLY A 41 -2.90 29.36 -19.38
CA GLY A 41 -3.42 29.87 -20.65
C GLY A 41 -4.34 31.09 -20.53
N PHE A 42 -4.45 31.70 -19.34
CA PHE A 42 -5.01 33.03 -19.11
C PHE A 42 -3.88 34.04 -18.82
N GLY A 43 -4.03 35.28 -19.28
CA GLY A 43 -2.92 36.23 -19.23
C GLY A 43 -3.02 37.27 -18.12
N ASP A 44 -1.89 37.55 -17.47
CA ASP A 44 -1.69 38.50 -16.36
C ASP A 44 -2.31 39.89 -16.59
N ASN A 45 -2.43 40.34 -17.84
CA ASN A 45 -2.87 41.70 -18.14
C ASN A 45 -4.37 41.85 -17.92
N VAL A 46 -4.77 42.31 -16.74
CA VAL A 46 -6.13 42.68 -16.30
C VAL A 46 -6.91 43.66 -17.21
N SER A 47 -6.37 44.06 -18.36
CA SER A 47 -7.02 44.86 -19.41
C SER A 47 -7.12 44.16 -20.78
N GLY A 48 -6.63 42.93 -20.91
CA GLY A 48 -6.72 42.09 -22.10
C GLY A 48 -8.04 41.31 -22.22
N ASN A 49 -8.12 40.42 -23.21
CA ASN A 49 -9.07 39.31 -23.20
C ASN A 49 -8.53 38.16 -22.35
N ASN A 50 -9.42 37.24 -21.93
CA ASN A 50 -9.07 36.09 -21.08
C ASN A 50 -8.06 36.46 -19.97
N ALA A 51 -8.31 37.59 -19.32
CA ALA A 51 -7.40 38.11 -18.31
C ALA A 51 -7.63 37.37 -17.01
N ASP A 52 -6.56 36.85 -16.44
CA ASP A 52 -6.64 36.10 -15.21
C ASP A 52 -6.96 37.01 -14.00
N ALA A 53 -7.67 36.45 -13.04
CA ALA A 53 -8.01 37.05 -11.75
C ALA A 53 -7.13 36.55 -10.59
N CYS A 54 -6.31 35.52 -10.77
CA CYS A 54 -5.45 34.90 -9.74
C CYS A 54 -3.97 34.64 -10.16
N PRO A 55 -3.16 35.62 -10.69
CA PRO A 55 -2.01 35.35 -11.59
C PRO A 55 -0.72 34.83 -10.93
N PHE A 56 -0.87 33.87 -10.03
CA PHE A 56 0.14 33.14 -9.26
C PHE A 56 -0.40 31.75 -8.83
N GLN A 57 -1.49 31.26 -9.45
CA GLN A 57 -2.26 30.08 -9.09
C GLN A 57 -2.98 29.47 -10.31
N TYR A 58 -2.36 28.47 -10.93
CA TYR A 58 -2.86 27.75 -12.11
C TYR A 58 -4.36 27.37 -12.01
N GLY A 59 -5.16 27.76 -13.02
CA GLY A 59 -6.59 27.47 -13.10
C GLY A 59 -7.02 26.80 -14.41
N VAL A 60 -8.31 26.95 -14.76
CA VAL A 60 -8.91 26.31 -15.94
C VAL A 60 -10.06 27.11 -16.57
N MET A 61 -10.25 26.91 -17.88
CA MET A 61 -11.32 27.57 -18.64
C MET A 61 -12.72 27.06 -18.26
N ASN A 62 -13.50 27.95 -17.64
CA ASN A 62 -14.79 27.69 -16.97
C ASN A 62 -14.70 26.99 -15.59
N GLY A 63 -13.59 27.18 -14.85
CA GLY A 63 -13.63 27.06 -13.39
C GLY A 63 -14.72 27.95 -12.76
N THR A 64 -15.07 27.75 -11.49
CA THR A 64 -16.32 28.26 -10.88
C THR A 64 -16.62 29.76 -11.02
N ASP A 65 -15.61 30.63 -11.06
CA ASP A 65 -15.77 32.07 -11.35
C ASP A 65 -15.40 32.48 -12.81
N GLY A 66 -14.77 31.58 -13.58
CA GLY A 66 -14.58 31.69 -15.03
C GLY A 66 -13.46 32.60 -15.55
N ASN A 67 -12.49 32.98 -14.73
CA ASN A 67 -11.38 33.89 -15.09
C ASN A 67 -10.03 33.42 -14.51
N GLY A 68 -9.51 32.26 -14.96
CA GLY A 68 -8.17 31.73 -14.62
C GLY A 68 -7.88 31.33 -13.16
N CYS A 69 -8.78 31.61 -12.21
CA CYS A 69 -8.59 31.17 -10.83
C CYS A 69 -8.73 29.64 -10.62
N PRO A 70 -8.00 29.06 -9.64
CA PRO A 70 -8.12 27.66 -9.26
C PRO A 70 -9.48 27.35 -8.61
N LEU A 71 -9.87 26.08 -8.63
CA LEU A 71 -11.09 25.60 -7.97
C LEU A 71 -10.95 25.66 -6.45
N VAL A 72 -11.57 26.67 -5.83
CA VAL A 72 -11.82 26.73 -4.39
C VAL A 72 -13.32 26.58 -4.11
N ASN A 73 -13.83 25.40 -4.43
CA ASN A 73 -15.04 24.83 -3.81
C ASN A 73 -14.59 23.77 -2.77
N THR A 74 -15.41 23.47 -1.76
CA THR A 74 -15.01 22.62 -0.61
C THR A 74 -15.72 21.27 -0.55
N ASP A 75 -16.43 20.95 -1.63
CA ASP A 75 -17.47 19.92 -1.71
C ASP A 75 -17.11 19.00 -2.90
N ASP A 76 -15.89 18.47 -2.81
CA ASP A 76 -15.10 17.65 -3.74
C ASP A 76 -14.16 16.84 -2.82
N LEU A 77 -14.49 15.57 -2.58
CA LEU A 77 -13.98 14.80 -1.44
C LEU A 77 -12.63 14.11 -1.69
N ASP A 78 -12.38 13.65 -2.91
CA ASP A 78 -11.12 12.99 -3.32
C ASP A 78 -10.18 13.93 -4.09
N GLY A 79 -10.69 15.02 -4.67
CA GLY A 79 -9.93 16.04 -5.37
C GLY A 79 -9.74 15.78 -6.87
N ASP A 80 -10.53 14.89 -7.48
CA ASP A 80 -10.40 14.56 -8.91
C ASP A 80 -10.84 15.71 -9.85
N GLY A 81 -11.60 16.69 -9.32
CA GLY A 81 -12.14 17.85 -10.04
C GLY A 81 -13.64 17.80 -10.34
N VAL A 82 -14.36 16.77 -9.90
CA VAL A 82 -15.80 16.56 -10.04
C VAL A 82 -16.47 16.56 -8.66
N TYR A 83 -17.49 17.39 -8.47
CA TYR A 83 -18.11 17.61 -7.16
C TYR A 83 -18.99 16.44 -6.69
N ASP A 84 -19.05 16.20 -5.37
CA ASP A 84 -19.86 15.18 -4.68
C ASP A 84 -21.34 15.06 -5.11
N ASP A 85 -21.92 16.09 -5.75
CA ASP A 85 -23.33 16.12 -6.18
C ASP A 85 -23.56 15.74 -7.67
N ILE A 86 -22.48 15.54 -8.42
CA ILE A 86 -22.47 15.09 -9.83
C ILE A 86 -21.47 13.95 -10.10
N ASP A 87 -20.50 13.74 -9.21
CA ASP A 87 -19.65 12.56 -9.17
C ASP A 87 -20.48 11.27 -9.03
N SER A 88 -19.98 10.20 -9.65
CA SER A 88 -20.54 8.85 -9.67
C SER A 88 -19.54 7.77 -9.20
N CYS A 89 -18.27 8.11 -9.00
CA CYS A 89 -17.16 7.22 -8.69
C CYS A 89 -16.33 7.69 -7.46
N PRO A 90 -16.96 8.01 -6.31
CA PRO A 90 -16.28 8.68 -5.19
C PRO A 90 -15.13 7.86 -4.61
N GLY A 91 -13.96 8.48 -4.49
CA GLY A 91 -12.70 7.86 -4.10
C GLY A 91 -11.70 7.71 -5.25
N THR A 92 -11.83 8.50 -6.32
CA THR A 92 -10.91 8.47 -7.47
C THR A 92 -9.51 8.94 -7.06
N ILE A 93 -8.46 8.31 -7.60
CA ILE A 93 -7.08 8.63 -7.22
C ILE A 93 -6.73 10.07 -7.67
N LEU A 94 -6.28 10.88 -6.72
CA LEU A 94 -5.94 12.29 -6.92
C LEU A 94 -4.94 12.48 -8.07
N GLY A 95 -5.35 13.17 -9.12
CA GLY A 95 -4.54 13.43 -10.32
C GLY A 95 -4.75 12.45 -11.48
N SER A 96 -5.60 11.43 -11.32
CA SER A 96 -6.06 10.59 -12.43
C SER A 96 -6.81 11.39 -13.50
N VAL A 97 -6.83 10.88 -14.73
CA VAL A 97 -7.62 11.47 -15.82
C VAL A 97 -9.04 10.92 -15.74
N VAL A 98 -9.97 11.77 -15.31
CA VAL A 98 -11.37 11.40 -15.06
C VAL A 98 -12.32 11.88 -16.17
N ASP A 99 -13.47 11.21 -16.26
CA ASP A 99 -14.53 11.50 -17.21
C ASP A 99 -15.45 12.66 -16.75
N ALA A 100 -16.58 12.89 -17.43
CA ALA A 100 -17.54 13.93 -17.07
C ALA A 100 -18.39 13.64 -15.80
N THR A 101 -18.13 12.52 -15.12
CA THR A 101 -18.85 11.99 -13.95
C THR A 101 -17.92 11.51 -12.82
N GLY A 102 -16.65 11.90 -12.83
CA GLY A 102 -15.68 11.60 -11.76
C GLY A 102 -15.05 10.20 -11.85
N CYS A 103 -15.36 9.45 -12.91
CA CYS A 103 -14.82 8.10 -13.08
C CYS A 103 -13.49 8.17 -13.86
N SER A 104 -12.39 7.72 -13.26
CA SER A 104 -11.20 7.36 -14.03
C SER A 104 -11.46 6.11 -14.88
N ASN A 105 -10.60 5.86 -15.86
CA ASN A 105 -10.67 4.67 -16.72
C ASN A 105 -10.83 3.37 -15.92
N ASP A 106 -10.16 3.31 -14.78
CA ASP A 106 -9.96 2.12 -13.95
C ASP A 106 -11.19 1.79 -13.07
N GLN A 107 -12.14 2.72 -12.98
CA GLN A 107 -13.42 2.57 -12.26
C GLN A 107 -14.61 2.35 -13.20
N LEU A 108 -14.39 2.40 -14.52
CA LEU A 108 -15.42 2.15 -15.53
C LEU A 108 -15.56 0.65 -15.83
N ASP A 109 -16.66 0.30 -16.48
CA ASP A 109 -17.02 -1.02 -17.02
C ASP A 109 -17.44 -0.76 -18.48
N ASP A 110 -16.56 -1.07 -19.45
CA ASP A 110 -16.74 -0.69 -20.85
C ASP A 110 -17.69 -1.61 -21.64
N ASP A 111 -18.06 -2.80 -21.12
CA ASP A 111 -18.94 -3.77 -21.81
C ASP A 111 -20.23 -4.22 -21.09
N ASP A 112 -20.52 -3.65 -19.91
CA ASP A 112 -21.68 -3.92 -19.04
C ASP A 112 -21.73 -5.36 -18.46
N ASP A 113 -20.59 -5.98 -18.11
CA ASP A 113 -20.56 -7.31 -17.46
C ASP A 113 -20.60 -7.29 -15.91
N GLY A 114 -20.10 -6.22 -15.29
CA GLY A 114 -20.04 -6.01 -13.84
C GLY A 114 -18.65 -6.09 -13.18
N ILE A 115 -17.57 -6.28 -13.94
CA ILE A 115 -16.16 -6.13 -13.50
C ILE A 115 -15.63 -4.76 -13.96
N SER A 116 -14.61 -4.21 -13.28
CA SER A 116 -14.00 -2.92 -13.68
C SER A 116 -12.95 -3.11 -14.77
N ASN A 117 -12.72 -2.11 -15.60
CA ASN A 117 -11.66 -2.08 -16.63
C ASN A 117 -10.23 -2.31 -16.08
N ALA A 118 -10.02 -2.22 -14.76
CA ALA A 118 -8.74 -2.51 -14.10
C ALA A 118 -8.66 -3.94 -13.50
N ASP A 119 -9.81 -4.57 -13.23
CA ASP A 119 -9.94 -5.96 -12.76
C ASP A 119 -10.25 -6.95 -13.90
N ASP A 120 -10.72 -6.45 -15.05
CA ASP A 120 -11.19 -7.22 -16.21
C ASP A 120 -10.04 -7.62 -17.16
N ILE A 121 -9.80 -8.93 -17.28
CA ILE A 121 -8.82 -9.52 -18.20
C ILE A 121 -9.43 -9.70 -19.61
N CYS A 122 -10.74 -9.53 -19.75
CA CYS A 122 -11.56 -9.93 -20.88
C CYS A 122 -12.42 -8.78 -21.50
N PRO A 123 -11.89 -7.56 -21.77
CA PRO A 123 -12.61 -6.29 -22.07
C PRO A 123 -13.30 -6.20 -23.45
N SER A 124 -14.05 -7.23 -23.80
CA SER A 124 -14.97 -7.35 -24.94
C SER A 124 -15.88 -8.58 -24.77
N THR A 125 -16.22 -8.91 -23.52
CA THR A 125 -17.22 -9.89 -23.14
C THR A 125 -18.57 -9.53 -23.78
N ALA A 126 -19.40 -10.55 -24.03
CA ALA A 126 -20.70 -10.33 -24.66
C ALA A 126 -21.71 -9.78 -23.61
N PRO A 127 -22.32 -8.60 -23.80
CA PRO A 127 -23.16 -7.98 -22.76
C PRO A 127 -24.28 -8.91 -22.26
N SER A 128 -24.39 -9.05 -20.94
CA SER A 128 -25.22 -10.05 -20.23
C SER A 128 -24.85 -11.54 -20.43
N ALA A 129 -23.57 -11.82 -20.70
CA ALA A 129 -22.96 -13.12 -20.42
C ALA A 129 -22.97 -13.43 -18.91
N THR A 130 -22.45 -14.59 -18.53
CA THR A 130 -22.08 -14.90 -17.14
C THR A 130 -20.59 -15.14 -17.08
N VAL A 131 -19.90 -14.25 -16.39
CA VAL A 131 -18.45 -14.29 -16.19
C VAL A 131 -18.08 -14.89 -14.84
N ASP A 132 -16.79 -15.04 -14.59
CA ASP A 132 -16.23 -15.44 -13.30
C ASP A 132 -15.84 -14.22 -12.45
N SER A 133 -14.62 -14.17 -11.91
CA SER A 133 -14.10 -13.02 -11.15
C SER A 133 -13.30 -12.06 -12.01
N ASP A 134 -12.91 -12.48 -13.22
CA ASP A 134 -11.80 -11.87 -13.98
C ASP A 134 -12.33 -11.27 -15.31
N GLY A 135 -13.65 -11.02 -15.37
CA GLY A 135 -14.41 -10.56 -16.54
C GLY A 135 -14.60 -11.60 -17.65
N CYS A 136 -14.11 -12.83 -17.46
CA CYS A 136 -14.04 -13.80 -18.54
C CYS A 136 -15.29 -14.69 -18.67
N SER A 137 -15.90 -14.69 -19.86
CA SER A 137 -17.01 -15.60 -20.16
C SER A 137 -16.54 -17.04 -20.37
N SER A 138 -17.44 -18.01 -20.14
CA SER A 138 -17.19 -19.45 -20.38
C SER A 138 -16.84 -19.81 -21.83
N GLU A 139 -17.05 -18.90 -22.78
CA GLU A 139 -16.59 -19.04 -24.16
C GLU A 139 -15.15 -18.51 -24.34
N GLN A 140 -14.79 -17.36 -23.76
CA GLN A 140 -13.44 -16.77 -23.78
C GLN A 140 -12.40 -17.67 -23.10
N LEU A 141 -12.73 -18.24 -21.93
CA LEU A 141 -11.91 -19.21 -21.17
C LEU A 141 -11.59 -20.53 -21.90
N THR A 142 -11.96 -20.65 -23.18
CA THR A 142 -11.64 -21.80 -24.04
C THR A 142 -11.25 -21.40 -25.47
N GLN A 143 -11.01 -20.10 -25.69
CA GLN A 143 -10.49 -19.59 -26.96
C GLN A 143 -8.97 -19.65 -26.93
N ASP A 144 -8.40 -20.10 -28.05
CA ASP A 144 -6.99 -20.35 -28.31
C ASP A 144 -6.82 -19.90 -29.77
N THR A 145 -6.33 -18.66 -29.94
CA THR A 145 -6.42 -17.91 -31.19
C THR A 145 -5.29 -18.25 -32.18
N ASP A 146 -4.08 -18.51 -31.69
CA ASP A 146 -2.91 -18.81 -32.52
C ASP A 146 -2.63 -20.33 -32.69
N GLY A 147 -2.99 -21.14 -31.70
CA GLY A 147 -2.77 -22.60 -31.64
C GLY A 147 -1.58 -23.06 -30.79
N ASP A 148 -1.04 -22.24 -29.89
CA ASP A 148 0.18 -22.54 -29.11
C ASP A 148 -0.04 -23.62 -28.01
N GLY A 149 -1.16 -23.52 -27.27
CA GLY A 149 -1.55 -24.39 -26.16
C GLY A 149 -1.99 -23.69 -24.87
N VAL A 150 -1.89 -22.35 -24.79
CA VAL A 150 -2.48 -21.47 -23.77
C VAL A 150 -3.87 -21.01 -24.27
N PHE A 151 -4.63 -20.25 -23.48
CA PHE A 151 -5.91 -19.67 -23.88
C PHE A 151 -5.82 -18.14 -23.87
N ASP A 152 -6.56 -17.46 -24.73
CA ASP A 152 -6.48 -16.01 -24.94
C ASP A 152 -6.46 -15.15 -23.64
N PRO A 153 -7.18 -15.48 -22.53
CA PRO A 153 -7.09 -14.71 -21.27
C PRO A 153 -5.85 -15.02 -20.41
N ASP A 154 -5.20 -16.17 -20.60
CA ASP A 154 -3.95 -16.57 -19.95
C ASP A 154 -2.70 -16.22 -20.81
N ASP A 155 -2.89 -15.80 -22.06
CA ASP A 155 -1.87 -15.58 -23.08
C ASP A 155 -1.46 -14.09 -23.17
N GLN A 156 -0.17 -13.80 -22.95
CA GLN A 156 0.41 -12.46 -23.06
C GLN A 156 0.98 -12.18 -24.47
N CYS A 157 0.87 -13.13 -25.39
CA CYS A 157 1.65 -13.21 -26.62
C CYS A 157 0.81 -13.65 -27.85
N GLU A 158 -0.37 -13.03 -28.04
CA GLU A 158 -1.48 -13.24 -29.03
C GLU A 158 -1.21 -13.81 -30.46
N ASP A 159 0.04 -13.86 -30.95
CA ASP A 159 0.43 -14.13 -32.34
C ASP A 159 1.60 -15.17 -32.41
N THR A 160 1.74 -16.02 -31.38
CA THR A 160 2.82 -17.02 -31.24
C THR A 160 2.69 -18.15 -32.28
N THR A 161 3.83 -18.61 -32.82
CA THR A 161 3.84 -19.51 -33.99
C THR A 161 4.32 -20.94 -33.72
N GLY A 162 4.48 -21.30 -32.45
CA GLY A 162 4.98 -22.59 -31.99
C GLY A 162 4.35 -23.05 -30.68
N THR A 163 4.52 -24.33 -30.34
CA THR A 163 3.97 -24.94 -29.11
C THR A 163 5.12 -25.28 -28.12
N ASP A 164 6.11 -24.40 -28.03
CA ASP A 164 7.33 -24.52 -27.21
C ASP A 164 7.50 -23.23 -26.40
N VAL A 165 6.39 -22.86 -25.76
CA VAL A 165 6.10 -21.65 -24.98
C VAL A 165 6.23 -21.93 -23.47
N ASP A 166 6.09 -20.90 -22.63
CA ASP A 166 6.04 -21.08 -21.18
C ASP A 166 4.63 -21.16 -20.58
N ALA A 167 4.31 -20.37 -19.57
CA ALA A 167 3.02 -20.33 -18.90
C ALA A 167 2.12 -19.20 -19.41
N PHE A 168 2.67 -18.23 -20.14
CA PHE A 168 2.01 -17.00 -20.59
C PHE A 168 1.90 -16.92 -22.13
N GLY A 169 1.96 -18.06 -22.82
CA GLY A 169 1.89 -18.19 -24.28
C GLY A 169 3.13 -17.73 -25.06
N CYS A 170 4.10 -17.10 -24.40
CA CYS A 170 5.26 -16.53 -25.08
C CYS A 170 6.34 -17.56 -25.45
N ASP A 171 6.77 -17.55 -26.72
CA ASP A 171 7.99 -18.23 -27.15
C ASP A 171 9.25 -17.40 -26.81
N GLY A 172 10.42 -18.04 -26.67
CA GLY A 172 11.64 -17.36 -26.21
C GLY A 172 12.21 -16.27 -27.14
N PHE A 173 11.62 -16.00 -28.30
CA PHE A 173 11.92 -14.84 -29.16
C PHE A 173 10.89 -13.70 -29.01
N GLN A 174 9.91 -13.86 -28.12
CA GLN A 174 8.89 -12.87 -27.76
C GLN A 174 9.04 -12.40 -26.30
N ARG A 175 9.61 -13.23 -25.42
CA ARG A 175 9.88 -12.90 -24.03
C ARG A 175 11.06 -11.96 -23.85
N ASP A 176 10.91 -11.07 -22.89
CA ASP A 176 11.81 -10.03 -22.44
C ASP A 176 11.65 -10.05 -20.90
N THR A 177 12.61 -10.64 -20.20
CA THR A 177 12.44 -11.06 -18.79
C THR A 177 12.61 -9.91 -17.79
N ASP A 178 13.45 -8.92 -18.12
CA ASP A 178 13.74 -7.75 -17.29
C ASP A 178 13.09 -6.45 -17.80
N GLY A 179 12.61 -6.43 -19.05
CA GLY A 179 11.86 -5.32 -19.64
C GLY A 179 12.73 -4.28 -20.34
N ASP A 180 13.95 -4.63 -20.74
CA ASP A 180 14.91 -3.69 -21.35
C ASP A 180 14.65 -3.40 -22.85
N GLY A 181 13.86 -4.25 -23.52
CA GLY A 181 13.55 -4.18 -24.95
C GLY A 181 14.31 -5.18 -25.83
N VAL A 182 15.09 -6.09 -25.25
CA VAL A 182 15.86 -7.16 -25.91
C VAL A 182 15.35 -8.52 -25.41
N VAL A 183 15.04 -9.41 -26.35
CA VAL A 183 14.40 -10.70 -26.02
C VAL A 183 15.39 -11.75 -25.52
N ASP A 184 14.97 -12.59 -24.58
CA ASP A 184 15.77 -13.61 -23.85
C ASP A 184 16.78 -14.43 -24.71
N ASN A 185 16.47 -14.67 -25.98
CA ASN A 185 17.28 -15.49 -26.89
C ASN A 185 18.41 -14.73 -27.61
N ASP A 186 18.32 -13.39 -27.70
CA ASP A 186 19.31 -12.52 -28.32
C ASP A 186 20.01 -11.59 -27.28
N ASP A 187 19.57 -11.64 -26.03
CA ASP A 187 20.16 -10.99 -24.84
C ASP A 187 21.33 -11.80 -24.22
N ASP A 188 22.37 -11.10 -23.74
CA ASP A 188 23.55 -11.62 -23.01
C ASP A 188 23.54 -11.20 -21.50
N CYS A 189 22.58 -10.37 -21.04
CA CYS A 189 22.51 -9.68 -19.75
C CYS A 189 21.08 -9.63 -19.10
N PRO A 190 20.41 -10.78 -18.81
CA PRO A 190 18.97 -10.90 -18.47
C PRO A 190 18.55 -10.49 -17.05
N ASP A 191 19.29 -9.55 -16.45
CA ASP A 191 19.02 -8.98 -15.12
C ASP A 191 19.23 -7.44 -15.19
N THR A 192 19.06 -6.82 -16.36
CA THR A 192 19.30 -5.39 -16.59
C THR A 192 18.09 -4.56 -16.20
N GLN A 193 18.30 -3.61 -15.28
CA GLN A 193 17.22 -2.82 -14.70
C GLN A 193 16.42 -2.04 -15.76
N ALA A 194 15.12 -2.33 -15.86
CA ALA A 194 14.20 -1.65 -16.77
C ALA A 194 14.33 -0.11 -16.70
N GLY A 195 14.27 0.54 -17.86
CA GLY A 195 14.39 1.98 -18.02
C GLY A 195 15.82 2.48 -18.27
N TYR A 196 16.86 1.72 -17.90
CA TYR A 196 18.22 2.05 -18.27
C TYR A 196 18.45 1.92 -19.80
N PRO A 197 19.37 2.71 -20.38
CA PRO A 197 19.74 2.57 -21.78
C PRO A 197 20.61 1.33 -22.01
N VAL A 198 20.18 0.43 -22.89
CA VAL A 198 20.85 -0.85 -23.19
C VAL A 198 21.40 -0.90 -24.63
N ASP A 199 22.39 -1.76 -24.83
CA ASP A 199 23.05 -1.97 -26.13
C ASP A 199 22.31 -3.00 -27.00
N THR A 200 22.95 -3.52 -28.06
CA THR A 200 22.31 -4.49 -28.98
C THR A 200 22.29 -5.94 -28.49
N VAL A 201 22.70 -6.22 -27.25
CA VAL A 201 22.65 -7.55 -26.61
C VAL A 201 22.14 -7.48 -25.15
N GLY A 202 21.27 -6.51 -24.85
CA GLY A 202 20.61 -6.31 -23.55
C GLY A 202 21.52 -5.87 -22.40
N CYS A 203 22.78 -5.54 -22.71
CA CYS A 203 23.72 -5.07 -21.69
C CYS A 203 23.72 -3.54 -21.60
N LEU A 204 23.66 -3.01 -20.37
CA LEU A 204 23.75 -1.59 -20.02
C LEU A 204 24.81 -0.81 -20.86
N ASP A 205 24.36 0.19 -21.63
CA ASP A 205 25.24 1.00 -22.49
C ASP A 205 25.94 2.10 -21.66
N GLU A 206 27.17 1.80 -21.21
CA GLU A 206 28.04 2.75 -20.49
C GLU A 206 28.27 4.08 -21.26
N ASP A 207 28.22 4.08 -22.60
CA ASP A 207 28.35 5.32 -23.41
C ASP A 207 27.05 6.16 -23.39
N GLN A 208 25.90 5.62 -22.95
CA GLN A 208 24.66 6.38 -22.72
C GLN A 208 24.52 6.93 -21.30
N LEU A 209 25.08 6.27 -20.27
CA LEU A 209 25.11 6.76 -18.88
C LEU A 209 25.84 8.12 -18.72
N ASP A 210 26.72 8.45 -19.65
CA ASP A 210 27.39 9.78 -19.77
C ASP A 210 26.41 10.91 -20.21
N GLN A 211 25.09 10.63 -20.28
CA GLN A 211 24.02 11.60 -20.51
C GLN A 211 23.12 11.75 -19.28
N ASP A 212 22.53 12.93 -19.19
CA ASP A 212 21.48 13.35 -18.24
C ASP A 212 20.16 12.73 -18.73
N LEU A 213 19.69 11.68 -18.04
CA LEU A 213 18.61 10.78 -18.49
C LEU A 213 17.22 11.27 -18.07
N ASP A 214 17.10 11.81 -16.85
CA ASP A 214 15.86 12.34 -16.27
C ASP A 214 15.74 13.87 -16.35
N GLY A 215 16.86 14.60 -16.48
CA GLY A 215 16.91 16.05 -16.73
C GLY A 215 17.29 16.91 -15.53
N ASP A 216 17.77 16.34 -14.41
CA ASP A 216 18.08 17.08 -13.19
C ASP A 216 19.42 17.88 -13.26
N GLY A 217 20.32 17.46 -14.15
CA GLY A 217 21.62 18.08 -14.42
C GLY A 217 22.84 17.38 -13.82
N TYR A 218 22.67 16.24 -13.13
CA TYR A 218 23.73 15.25 -12.91
C TYR A 218 23.76 14.27 -14.09
N SER A 219 24.79 13.42 -14.16
CA SER A 219 24.99 12.39 -15.20
C SER A 219 26.38 11.76 -15.10
N GLY A 220 26.54 10.59 -15.72
CA GLY A 220 27.79 9.84 -15.76
C GLY A 220 27.97 8.91 -14.55
N ASN A 221 28.73 7.85 -14.77
CA ASN A 221 29.00 6.78 -13.80
C ASN A 221 29.34 7.33 -12.39
N TYR A 222 28.54 6.96 -11.39
CA TYR A 222 28.70 7.37 -10.00
C TYR A 222 30.05 6.95 -9.42
N THR A 223 30.84 7.93 -9.01
CA THR A 223 32.18 7.73 -8.46
C THR A 223 32.38 8.57 -7.21
N TYR A 224 32.87 7.91 -6.16
CA TYR A 224 33.11 8.49 -4.85
C TYR A 224 34.41 7.95 -4.24
N THR A 225 34.80 8.50 -3.10
CA THR A 225 35.86 7.96 -2.25
C THR A 225 35.30 7.67 -0.86
N ILE A 226 35.77 6.61 -0.21
CA ILE A 226 35.26 6.24 1.12
C ILE A 226 36.13 6.90 2.19
N ASP A 227 35.52 7.64 3.13
CA ASP A 227 36.23 8.16 4.28
C ASP A 227 36.63 7.02 5.24
N SER A 228 37.88 7.07 5.72
CA SER A 228 38.45 5.98 6.52
C SER A 228 38.19 6.06 8.04
N GLU A 229 37.50 7.10 8.51
CA GLU A 229 37.10 7.30 9.90
C GLU A 229 35.57 7.18 10.09
N THR A 230 34.74 7.65 9.13
CA THR A 230 33.27 7.47 9.17
C THR A 230 32.78 6.27 8.37
N GLY A 231 33.37 5.98 7.20
CA GLY A 231 32.87 4.98 6.25
C GLY A 231 32.03 5.56 5.11
N LEU A 232 31.67 6.84 5.16
CA LEU A 232 30.80 7.52 4.20
C LEU A 232 31.47 7.77 2.84
N ARG A 233 30.64 7.87 1.80
CA ARG A 233 30.95 8.21 0.40
C ARG A 233 31.14 9.73 0.27
N ILE A 234 32.39 10.16 0.11
CA ILE A 234 32.82 11.57 0.01
C ILE A 234 33.55 11.87 -1.31
N ASP A 235 33.65 13.15 -1.69
CA ASP A 235 34.09 13.60 -3.02
C ASP A 235 33.28 12.92 -4.16
N GLN A 236 31.95 12.83 -3.98
CA GLN A 236 30.99 12.24 -4.93
C GLN A 236 30.95 13.02 -6.27
N ILE A 237 30.90 12.30 -7.39
CA ILE A 237 30.88 12.80 -8.78
C ILE A 237 30.10 11.80 -9.64
N GLY A 238 29.29 12.28 -10.58
CA GLY A 238 28.38 11.46 -11.37
C GLY A 238 26.99 11.52 -10.75
N ASP A 239 26.22 10.46 -10.94
CA ASP A 239 24.83 10.37 -10.52
C ASP A 239 24.52 8.99 -9.93
N ALA A 240 24.05 8.96 -8.68
CA ALA A 240 23.70 7.75 -7.96
C ALA A 240 22.34 7.14 -8.38
N PHE A 241 21.42 7.93 -8.96
CA PHE A 241 20.08 7.49 -9.32
C PHE A 241 19.67 7.90 -10.75
N PRO A 242 20.33 7.39 -11.82
CA PRO A 242 20.18 7.89 -13.21
C PRO A 242 18.82 7.68 -13.91
N LEU A 243 17.74 7.45 -13.16
CA LEU A 243 16.36 7.40 -13.63
C LEU A 243 15.40 8.21 -12.72
N ASP A 244 15.94 8.90 -11.71
CA ASP A 244 15.16 9.64 -10.71
C ASP A 244 15.67 11.07 -10.60
N GLY A 245 15.16 11.96 -11.45
CA GLY A 245 15.55 13.38 -11.48
C GLY A 245 15.14 14.20 -10.25
N THR A 246 14.92 13.54 -9.11
CA THR A 246 14.76 14.13 -7.80
C THR A 246 15.86 13.71 -6.81
N GLN A 247 16.69 12.72 -7.15
CA GLN A 247 17.81 12.21 -6.35
C GLN A 247 19.07 12.00 -7.21
N TRP A 248 20.25 12.23 -6.62
CA TRP A 248 21.52 12.16 -7.38
C TRP A 248 22.76 11.80 -6.53
N PHE A 249 22.61 11.85 -5.20
CA PHE A 249 23.66 11.56 -4.22
C PHE A 249 23.13 10.59 -3.15
N ASP A 250 24.01 9.71 -2.72
CA ASP A 250 23.79 8.64 -1.73
C ASP A 250 25.11 8.56 -0.92
N GLN A 251 25.04 8.91 0.37
CA GLN A 251 26.20 9.26 1.20
C GLN A 251 26.74 8.17 2.12
N ASP A 252 25.93 7.34 2.78
CA ASP A 252 26.44 6.19 3.55
C ASP A 252 26.49 4.92 2.70
N GLY A 253 25.48 4.71 1.86
CA GLY A 253 25.55 3.78 0.75
C GLY A 253 24.38 2.82 0.59
N ASP A 254 23.21 3.14 1.12
CA ASP A 254 22.10 2.19 1.32
C ASP A 254 21.12 2.08 0.15
N GLY A 255 20.98 3.13 -0.67
CA GLY A 255 20.03 3.19 -1.79
C GLY A 255 18.90 4.21 -1.61
N PHE A 256 18.93 5.03 -0.57
CA PHE A 256 18.07 6.20 -0.42
C PHE A 256 18.85 7.49 -0.73
N GLY A 257 18.14 8.58 -1.06
CA GLY A 257 18.75 9.76 -1.69
C GLY A 257 18.90 10.98 -0.76
N ASP A 258 20.09 11.60 -0.74
CA ASP A 258 20.47 12.76 0.09
C ASP A 258 19.54 13.99 -0.07
N ASN A 259 18.75 14.12 -1.16
CA ASN A 259 17.91 15.30 -1.40
C ASN A 259 16.55 15.20 -0.68
N LEU A 260 16.48 15.84 0.49
CA LEU A 260 15.26 16.06 1.31
C LEU A 260 14.04 16.74 0.62
N ASN A 261 14.08 16.97 -0.70
CA ASN A 261 12.96 17.50 -1.48
C ASN A 261 12.55 16.58 -2.65
N GLY A 262 13.23 15.45 -2.84
CA GLY A 262 12.86 14.43 -3.81
C GLY A 262 11.85 13.43 -3.26
N ASN A 263 11.56 12.41 -4.05
CA ASN A 263 10.93 11.19 -3.54
C ASN A 263 11.97 10.38 -2.73
N ASN A 264 11.53 9.31 -2.05
CA ASN A 264 12.38 8.30 -1.40
C ASN A 264 13.60 8.86 -0.63
N ALA A 265 13.43 10.04 -0.03
CA ALA A 265 14.53 10.87 0.43
C ALA A 265 15.01 10.38 1.80
N ASP A 266 16.32 10.28 1.95
CA ASP A 266 16.96 9.78 3.16
C ASP A 266 16.90 10.81 4.31
N PHE A 267 16.41 10.35 5.47
CA PHE A 267 16.33 11.12 6.71
C PHE A 267 17.55 10.93 7.63
N CYS A 268 18.39 9.93 7.33
CA CYS A 268 19.61 9.55 8.05
C CYS A 268 20.95 9.53 7.23
N PRO A 269 21.31 10.51 6.33
CA PRO A 269 22.52 10.45 5.44
C PRO A 269 23.95 10.37 6.03
N GLU A 270 24.10 9.95 7.29
CA GLU A 270 25.36 9.55 7.92
C GLU A 270 25.26 8.14 8.57
N GLU A 271 24.18 7.37 8.37
CA GLU A 271 23.83 6.11 9.05
C GLU A 271 23.01 5.14 8.16
N PHE A 272 23.71 4.40 7.28
CA PHE A 272 23.17 3.35 6.38
C PHE A 272 21.96 2.62 6.99
N GLY A 273 20.80 2.75 6.34
CA GLY A 273 19.54 2.19 6.76
C GLY A 273 18.98 1.13 5.83
N THR A 274 17.77 0.66 6.18
CA THR A 274 16.90 -0.08 5.25
C THR A 274 15.42 0.29 5.41
N SER A 275 15.05 1.19 6.33
CA SER A 275 13.66 1.59 6.54
C SER A 275 13.06 2.28 5.31
N TYR A 276 11.83 1.91 4.97
CA TYR A 276 11.09 2.40 3.80
C TYR A 276 9.59 2.66 4.05
N LEU A 277 9.02 2.17 5.16
CA LEU A 277 7.58 2.22 5.39
C LEU A 277 7.06 3.60 5.85
N ASP A 278 7.90 4.40 6.52
CA ASP A 278 7.51 5.75 6.96
C ASP A 278 8.25 6.86 6.21
N SER A 279 7.50 7.64 5.44
CA SER A 279 7.94 8.81 4.65
C SER A 279 8.70 9.93 5.39
N LEU A 280 8.87 9.85 6.71
CA LEU A 280 9.66 10.77 7.54
C LEU A 280 10.80 10.07 8.29
N GLU A 281 11.12 8.83 7.92
CA GLU A 281 12.10 7.95 8.56
C GLU A 281 12.73 6.95 7.57
N ILE A 282 12.66 7.25 6.26
CA ILE A 282 13.31 6.50 5.16
C ILE A 282 14.84 6.61 5.28
N GLY A 283 15.58 5.54 4.94
CA GLY A 283 17.05 5.51 4.94
C GLY A 283 17.70 5.42 6.32
N CYS A 284 16.90 5.12 7.35
CA CYS A 284 17.37 5.00 8.73
C CYS A 284 17.59 3.53 9.13
N PHE A 285 18.37 3.32 10.20
CA PHE A 285 18.61 2.00 10.76
C PHE A 285 17.30 1.28 11.13
N ASP A 286 17.20 0.05 10.64
CA ASP A 286 16.07 -0.87 10.60
C ASP A 286 16.62 -2.28 10.87
N ASP A 287 15.85 -3.13 11.53
CA ASP A 287 16.24 -4.51 11.86
C ASP A 287 15.77 -5.56 10.84
N GLY A 288 14.89 -5.16 9.91
CA GLY A 288 14.42 -5.95 8.77
C GLY A 288 12.91 -5.94 8.54
N ASP A 289 12.12 -5.11 9.25
CA ASP A 289 10.68 -4.95 9.01
C ASP A 289 10.30 -3.70 8.20
N GLY A 290 11.25 -2.78 7.98
CA GLY A 290 11.06 -1.57 7.18
C GLY A 290 10.66 -0.31 7.97
N TRP A 291 10.50 -0.40 9.30
CA TRP A 291 10.41 0.75 10.21
C TRP A 291 11.78 1.10 10.81
N ALA A 292 11.91 2.25 11.48
CA ALA A 292 13.19 2.74 11.98
C ALA A 292 13.32 2.67 13.52
N ASP A 293 14.24 1.84 14.02
CA ASP A 293 14.58 1.65 15.45
C ASP A 293 14.68 2.97 16.24
N ASN A 294 15.46 3.90 15.69
CA ASN A 294 16.13 4.95 16.46
C ASN A 294 15.20 6.09 16.91
N TRP A 295 13.98 6.15 16.37
CA TRP A 295 13.07 7.30 16.53
C TRP A 295 11.79 6.97 17.32
N GLY A 296 11.47 5.69 17.51
CA GLY A 296 10.37 5.23 18.38
C GLY A 296 8.97 5.30 17.76
N ARG A 297 8.88 5.26 16.42
CA ARG A 297 7.66 4.89 15.70
C ARG A 297 7.45 3.39 15.67
N ASP A 298 8.52 2.65 15.43
CA ASP A 298 8.65 1.27 15.91
C ASP A 298 8.52 1.22 17.47
N LYS A 299 8.11 0.07 17.99
CA LYS A 299 7.86 -0.24 19.40
C LYS A 299 8.79 -1.33 19.95
N PHE A 300 9.40 -2.16 19.12
CA PHE A 300 10.26 -3.27 19.53
C PHE A 300 11.67 -3.29 18.88
N PRO A 301 12.45 -2.18 18.88
CA PRO A 301 13.72 -2.10 18.15
C PRO A 301 14.66 -3.29 18.36
N GLY A 302 14.98 -4.00 17.27
CA GLY A 302 15.74 -5.25 17.25
C GLY A 302 14.89 -6.52 17.20
N ASP A 303 13.63 -6.45 16.75
CA ASP A 303 12.66 -7.52 16.60
C ASP A 303 11.75 -7.31 15.36
N ALA A 304 12.32 -7.56 14.18
CA ALA A 304 11.71 -7.50 12.82
C ALA A 304 10.42 -8.34 12.60
N THR A 305 9.77 -8.77 13.67
CA THR A 305 8.44 -9.40 13.65
C THR A 305 7.36 -8.52 14.27
N GLN A 306 7.71 -7.40 14.93
CA GLN A 306 6.80 -6.53 15.66
C GLN A 306 7.20 -5.05 15.59
N TRP A 307 6.47 -4.24 14.82
CA TRP A 307 6.69 -2.78 14.75
C TRP A 307 5.73 -1.95 15.62
N ASN A 308 4.52 -2.45 15.89
CA ASN A 308 3.47 -1.68 16.59
C ASN A 308 2.92 -2.37 17.84
N ASP A 309 2.51 -1.53 18.80
CA ASP A 309 1.94 -1.84 20.12
C ASP A 309 0.81 -0.82 20.32
N SER A 310 -0.40 -1.18 19.90
CA SER A 310 -1.56 -0.27 19.84
C SER A 310 -2.16 0.03 21.22
N ASP A 311 -2.05 -0.91 22.15
CA ASP A 311 -2.52 -0.86 23.53
C ASP A 311 -1.49 -0.14 24.45
N GLY A 312 -0.21 -0.49 24.31
CA GLY A 312 0.89 -0.02 25.17
C GLY A 312 1.21 -0.95 26.34
N ASP A 313 0.92 -2.25 26.24
CA ASP A 313 1.19 -3.24 27.29
C ASP A 313 2.58 -3.91 27.19
N GLY A 314 3.17 -3.90 25.99
CA GLY A 314 4.46 -4.52 25.66
C GLY A 314 4.41 -5.90 24.99
N TYR A 315 3.26 -6.32 24.45
CA TYR A 315 3.14 -7.31 23.37
C TYR A 315 2.84 -6.56 22.06
N GLY A 316 3.24 -7.13 20.92
CA GLY A 316 3.11 -6.43 19.63
C GLY A 316 1.90 -6.91 18.82
N ASP A 317 1.33 -6.02 18.01
CA ASP A 317 0.06 -6.23 17.32
C ASP A 317 0.05 -7.41 16.32
N ASN A 318 1.20 -7.77 15.73
CA ASN A 318 1.31 -8.91 14.81
C ASN A 318 1.14 -10.24 15.54
N TRP A 319 0.68 -11.29 14.84
CA TRP A 319 0.44 -12.60 15.46
C TRP A 319 0.96 -13.79 14.64
N ASN A 320 1.45 -14.81 15.34
CA ASN A 320 2.01 -16.03 14.73
C ASN A 320 1.12 -17.27 14.85
N ASN A 321 0.03 -17.22 15.62
CA ASN A 321 -0.78 -18.38 15.96
C ASN A 321 -2.06 -18.46 15.10
N PRO A 322 -2.19 -19.41 14.15
CA PRO A 322 -3.37 -19.53 13.31
C PRO A 322 -4.66 -19.88 14.06
N GLU A 323 -4.58 -20.36 15.30
CA GLU A 323 -5.76 -20.61 16.13
C GLU A 323 -6.46 -19.30 16.57
N TRP A 324 -5.76 -18.17 16.53
CA TRP A 324 -6.33 -16.84 16.84
C TRP A 324 -7.08 -16.22 15.65
N ASN A 325 -6.91 -16.72 14.42
CA ASN A 325 -7.60 -16.21 13.22
C ASN A 325 -9.13 -16.35 13.29
N SER A 326 -9.66 -17.20 14.18
CA SER A 326 -11.11 -17.33 14.43
C SER A 326 -11.64 -16.44 15.56
N SER A 327 -10.77 -15.71 16.26
CA SER A 327 -11.12 -14.77 17.33
C SER A 327 -10.69 -13.33 17.07
N ARG A 328 -9.79 -13.08 16.10
CA ARG A 328 -9.48 -11.72 15.62
C ARG A 328 -10.68 -11.13 14.87
N ASP A 329 -10.95 -9.85 15.10
CA ASP A 329 -11.88 -9.05 14.31
C ASP A 329 -11.20 -8.58 13.01
N SER A 330 -11.95 -8.08 12.03
CA SER A 330 -11.37 -7.44 10.83
C SER A 330 -10.72 -6.10 11.13
N ASP A 331 -11.15 -5.47 12.21
CA ASP A 331 -10.80 -4.10 12.58
C ASP A 331 -9.57 -4.05 13.53
N TRP A 332 -9.00 -5.21 13.91
CA TRP A 332 -7.85 -5.31 14.81
C TRP A 332 -6.52 -5.02 14.09
N PRO A 333 -5.57 -4.31 14.74
CA PRO A 333 -4.28 -3.95 14.15
C PRO A 333 -3.28 -5.12 14.08
N GLY A 334 -2.23 -4.93 13.28
CA GLY A 334 -1.17 -5.92 13.02
C GLY A 334 -1.53 -6.94 11.94
N GLU A 335 -0.58 -7.83 11.61
CA GLU A 335 -0.73 -8.87 10.58
C GLU A 335 -0.18 -10.25 11.01
N PHE A 336 -0.39 -11.27 10.16
CA PHE A 336 0.08 -12.64 10.45
C PHE A 336 1.55 -12.83 10.07
N VAL A 337 2.44 -12.71 11.06
CA VAL A 337 3.90 -12.90 10.89
C VAL A 337 4.32 -14.28 11.42
N ILE A 338 5.09 -15.03 10.62
CA ILE A 338 5.54 -16.38 10.98
C ILE A 338 6.59 -16.30 12.10
N ASP A 339 6.43 -17.15 13.13
CA ASP A 339 7.32 -17.25 14.30
C ASP A 339 7.52 -15.92 15.10
N ALA A 340 6.60 -14.96 14.94
CA ALA A 340 6.64 -13.64 15.60
C ALA A 340 6.85 -13.69 17.11
N LEU A 341 7.58 -12.72 17.66
CA LEU A 341 8.03 -12.69 19.04
C LEU A 341 7.13 -11.76 19.88
N VAL A 342 6.82 -12.17 21.12
CA VAL A 342 5.83 -11.48 21.99
C VAL A 342 4.52 -11.03 21.29
N PRO A 343 3.86 -11.87 20.46
CA PRO A 343 2.66 -11.47 19.72
C PRO A 343 1.45 -11.30 20.63
N ASP A 344 0.63 -10.29 20.37
CA ASP A 344 -0.62 -10.04 21.09
C ASP A 344 -1.82 -10.76 20.45
N LYS A 345 -2.70 -11.24 21.33
CA LYS A 345 -4.00 -11.83 21.05
C LYS A 345 -5.15 -10.85 21.26
N CYS A 346 -4.92 -9.69 21.88
CA CYS A 346 -5.93 -8.70 22.25
C CYS A 346 -5.47 -7.21 22.07
N PRO A 347 -4.91 -6.78 20.91
CA PRO A 347 -4.21 -5.48 20.75
C PRO A 347 -5.04 -4.18 20.87
N ASP A 348 -6.31 -4.28 21.28
CA ASP A 348 -7.19 -3.15 21.67
C ASP A 348 -7.41 -3.09 23.22
N SER A 349 -6.64 -3.84 24.00
CA SER A 349 -6.90 -4.04 25.44
C SER A 349 -6.60 -2.79 26.29
N PRO A 350 -7.14 -2.72 27.53
CA PRO A 350 -6.87 -1.61 28.45
C PRO A 350 -5.58 -1.79 29.28
N THR A 351 -4.42 -2.03 28.66
CA THR A 351 -3.04 -1.63 29.08
C THR A 351 -2.52 -1.97 30.50
N SER A 352 -3.26 -2.79 31.27
CA SER A 352 -3.10 -2.81 32.72
C SER A 352 -3.30 -4.18 33.37
N ASN A 353 -2.22 -4.96 33.40
CA ASN A 353 -2.13 -6.33 33.93
C ASN A 353 -2.82 -7.36 33.03
N VAL A 354 -2.33 -7.46 31.80
CA VAL A 354 -2.52 -8.58 30.87
C VAL A 354 -2.00 -9.92 31.41
N ASP A 355 -2.17 -11.02 30.68
CA ASP A 355 -1.56 -12.31 31.00
C ASP A 355 -0.36 -12.67 30.10
N ASP A 356 -0.17 -13.96 29.79
CA ASP A 356 0.99 -14.45 29.03
C ASP A 356 0.71 -14.44 27.50
N GLU A 357 -0.48 -13.97 27.07
CA GLU A 357 -0.90 -13.83 25.66
C GLU A 357 -1.35 -12.37 25.34
N GLY A 358 -0.88 -11.35 26.07
CA GLY A 358 -1.28 -9.94 25.92
C GLY A 358 -2.74 -9.59 26.28
N CYS A 359 -3.61 -10.59 26.47
CA CYS A 359 -5.00 -10.32 26.86
C CYS A 359 -5.16 -9.78 28.30
N SER A 360 -5.85 -8.64 28.42
CA SER A 360 -6.31 -8.11 29.70
C SER A 360 -7.23 -9.10 30.42
N LYS A 361 -7.17 -9.08 31.77
CA LYS A 361 -8.03 -9.93 32.62
C LYS A 361 -9.52 -9.60 32.48
N SER A 362 -9.88 -8.54 31.75
CA SER A 362 -11.25 -8.14 31.43
C SER A 362 -11.80 -8.86 30.20
N GLU A 363 -10.95 -9.24 29.24
CA GLU A 363 -11.32 -9.95 28.00
C GLU A 363 -11.16 -11.46 28.13
N LYS A 364 -10.39 -11.96 29.11
CA LYS A 364 -10.22 -13.39 29.34
C LYS A 364 -11.55 -14.10 29.59
N ASP A 365 -11.92 -14.98 28.68
CA ASP A 365 -13.04 -15.93 28.75
C ASP A 365 -12.43 -17.33 28.55
N THR A 366 -12.34 -18.10 29.63
CA THR A 366 -11.59 -19.37 29.68
C THR A 366 -12.37 -20.57 29.10
N ASP A 367 -13.68 -20.46 28.87
CA ASP A 367 -14.49 -21.54 28.24
C ASP A 367 -15.24 -21.15 26.95
N GLY A 368 -15.30 -19.86 26.63
CA GLY A 368 -15.75 -19.32 25.34
C GLY A 368 -17.25 -19.12 25.22
N ASP A 369 -17.98 -18.87 26.32
CA ASP A 369 -19.43 -18.66 26.30
C ASP A 369 -19.91 -17.22 26.07
N GLY A 370 -18.99 -16.25 26.14
CA GLY A 370 -19.27 -14.82 26.06
C GLY A 370 -19.47 -14.13 27.41
N VAL A 371 -18.94 -14.70 28.50
CA VAL A 371 -18.85 -14.07 29.82
C VAL A 371 -17.42 -14.22 30.35
N ASN A 372 -16.71 -13.10 30.50
CA ASN A 372 -15.34 -13.12 31.01
C ASN A 372 -15.20 -13.67 32.44
N ASP A 373 -13.99 -14.18 32.75
CA ASP A 373 -13.57 -14.78 34.02
C ASP A 373 -13.78 -13.88 35.27
N LEU A 374 -14.01 -12.57 35.08
CA LEU A 374 -14.27 -11.59 36.15
C LEU A 374 -15.77 -11.40 36.44
N LEU A 375 -16.65 -11.79 35.52
CA LEU A 375 -18.10 -11.72 35.64
C LEU A 375 -18.76 -13.10 35.75
N ASP A 376 -18.09 -14.16 35.31
CA ASP A 376 -18.52 -15.54 35.52
C ASP A 376 -18.15 -16.08 36.93
N ASN A 377 -19.07 -16.83 37.53
CA ASN A 377 -18.86 -17.58 38.76
C ASN A 377 -18.34 -19.02 38.51
N CYS A 378 -18.29 -19.49 37.27
CA CYS A 378 -17.87 -20.85 36.87
C CYS A 378 -16.89 -20.91 35.65
N PRO A 379 -15.73 -20.20 35.60
CA PRO A 379 -14.95 -19.93 34.36
C PRO A 379 -14.30 -21.10 33.58
N GLU A 380 -14.75 -22.34 33.79
CA GLU A 380 -14.28 -23.53 33.07
C GLU A 380 -15.47 -24.47 32.71
N ASP A 381 -16.71 -23.95 32.66
CA ASP A 381 -17.97 -24.73 32.73
C ASP A 381 -19.16 -24.11 31.94
N ALA A 382 -18.91 -23.35 30.86
CA ALA A 382 -19.84 -22.74 29.88
C ALA A 382 -21.37 -22.81 30.16
N LYS A 383 -21.95 -21.64 30.48
CA LYS A 383 -23.37 -21.29 30.68
C LYS A 383 -24.37 -22.11 29.87
N GLY A 384 -24.13 -22.20 28.57
CA GLY A 384 -25.02 -22.83 27.60
C GLY A 384 -26.38 -22.14 27.44
N ASN A 385 -27.22 -22.73 26.59
CA ASN A 385 -28.43 -22.09 26.03
C ASN A 385 -29.50 -21.64 27.05
N ASP A 386 -29.44 -22.11 28.30
CA ASP A 386 -30.38 -21.78 29.37
C ASP A 386 -29.70 -21.43 30.71
N GLY A 387 -28.39 -21.17 30.70
CA GLY A 387 -27.55 -20.87 31.87
C GLY A 387 -27.96 -19.62 32.66
N TYR A 388 -27.31 -19.43 33.82
CA TYR A 388 -27.59 -18.30 34.69
C TYR A 388 -26.97 -16.99 34.17
N GLU A 389 -27.39 -15.86 34.75
CA GLU A 389 -26.88 -14.52 34.41
C GLU A 389 -25.44 -14.28 34.93
N ASP A 390 -24.93 -15.18 35.77
CA ASP A 390 -23.57 -15.21 36.34
C ASP A 390 -22.70 -16.32 35.75
N GLY A 391 -22.88 -16.61 34.46
CA GLY A 391 -22.12 -17.55 33.61
C GLY A 391 -22.24 -19.05 33.96
N CYS A 392 -22.57 -19.41 35.20
CA CYS A 392 -22.72 -20.82 35.58
C CYS A 392 -23.82 -21.59 34.80
N PRO A 393 -23.57 -22.87 34.42
CA PRO A 393 -24.52 -23.69 33.65
C PRO A 393 -25.65 -24.24 34.52
N LEU A 394 -26.83 -24.47 33.94
CA LEU A 394 -27.95 -25.03 34.70
C LEU A 394 -27.70 -26.48 35.17
N PRO A 395 -27.91 -26.79 36.47
CA PRO A 395 -27.74 -28.13 36.98
C PRO A 395 -28.81 -29.08 36.43
N LYS A 396 -28.38 -29.97 35.52
CA LYS A 396 -29.20 -30.97 34.80
C LYS A 396 -30.10 -31.77 35.77
N GLN A 397 -31.41 -31.47 35.75
CA GLN A 397 -32.39 -32.10 36.64
C GLN A 397 -32.56 -33.59 36.33
N SER A 398 -31.94 -34.44 37.14
CA SER A 398 -31.84 -35.88 36.93
C SER A 398 -33.02 -36.65 37.55
N GLY A 399 -34.11 -36.73 36.79
CA GLY A 399 -35.32 -37.51 37.12
C GLY A 399 -36.44 -36.67 37.73
N SER A 400 -37.71 -37.10 37.66
CA SER A 400 -38.25 -38.37 37.14
C SER A 400 -39.71 -38.21 36.69
N ASP A 401 -40.22 -39.14 35.88
CA ASP A 401 -41.62 -39.16 35.42
C ASP A 401 -42.64 -39.23 36.58
N GLU A 402 -43.44 -38.19 36.80
CA GLU A 402 -44.74 -38.28 37.47
C GLU A 402 -45.66 -37.08 37.12
N GLU A 403 -46.98 -37.19 37.37
CA GLU A 403 -47.98 -36.24 36.87
C GLU A 403 -47.84 -34.81 37.42
N THR A 404 -48.08 -33.80 36.57
CA THR A 404 -48.09 -32.37 36.92
C THR A 404 -49.25 -32.00 37.86
N THR A 405 -49.04 -32.17 39.16
CA THR A 405 -50.04 -31.97 40.22
C THR A 405 -50.22 -30.51 40.64
N VAL A 406 -50.89 -29.73 39.79
CA VAL A 406 -51.27 -28.33 40.09
C VAL A 406 -52.17 -28.26 41.33
N PHE A 407 -51.67 -27.62 42.40
CA PHE A 407 -52.33 -27.46 43.70
C PHE A 407 -52.89 -28.76 44.32
N GLY A 408 -52.22 -29.90 44.11
CA GLY A 408 -52.49 -31.14 44.84
C GLY A 408 -53.82 -31.85 44.50
N MET A 409 -54.43 -31.55 43.36
CA MET A 409 -55.58 -32.27 42.81
C MET A 409 -55.33 -32.62 41.33
N SER A 410 -55.83 -33.77 40.87
CA SER A 410 -55.60 -34.17 39.47
C SER A 410 -56.44 -33.33 38.50
N ILE A 411 -55.90 -33.13 37.28
CA ILE A 411 -56.46 -32.26 36.24
C ILE A 411 -57.91 -32.64 35.87
N ILE A 412 -58.24 -33.94 35.94
CA ILE A 412 -59.58 -34.48 35.68
C ILE A 412 -60.62 -33.98 36.70
N ALA A 413 -60.23 -33.71 37.95
CA ALA A 413 -61.13 -33.14 38.95
C ALA A 413 -61.35 -31.63 38.75
N PHE A 414 -60.35 -30.92 38.23
CA PHE A 414 -60.39 -29.46 38.05
C PHE A 414 -61.33 -29.03 36.91
N SER A 415 -61.31 -29.74 35.78
CA SER A 415 -62.16 -29.43 34.62
C SER A 415 -63.66 -29.52 34.91
N GLY A 416 -64.07 -30.46 35.77
CA GLY A 416 -65.46 -30.62 36.20
C GLY A 416 -66.01 -29.43 37.00
N LEU A 417 -65.18 -28.75 37.79
CA LEU A 417 -65.57 -27.55 38.54
C LEU A 417 -65.82 -26.35 37.62
N ILE A 418 -64.92 -26.12 36.65
CA ILE A 418 -65.01 -24.99 35.72
C ILE A 418 -66.23 -25.14 34.80
N GLY A 419 -66.48 -26.35 34.27
CA GLY A 419 -67.64 -26.63 33.43
C GLY A 419 -68.98 -26.43 34.17
N GLY A 420 -69.06 -26.81 35.43
CA GLY A 420 -70.24 -26.58 36.27
C GLY A 420 -70.54 -25.10 36.51
N LEU A 421 -69.50 -24.29 36.76
CA LEU A 421 -69.63 -22.86 37.04
C LEU A 421 -70.13 -22.08 35.82
N LEU A 422 -69.59 -22.37 34.62
CA LEU A 422 -70.03 -21.75 33.37
C LEU A 422 -71.51 -22.04 33.06
N LEU A 423 -71.96 -23.27 33.29
CA LEU A 423 -73.36 -23.65 33.03
C LEU A 423 -74.34 -22.92 33.97
N VAL A 424 -73.95 -22.69 35.24
CA VAL A 424 -74.73 -21.87 36.18
C VAL A 424 -74.79 -20.40 35.75
N LEU A 425 -73.67 -19.82 35.32
CA LEU A 425 -73.63 -18.42 34.84
C LEU A 425 -74.50 -18.19 33.60
N LEU A 426 -74.53 -19.14 32.65
CA LEU A 426 -75.39 -19.07 31.47
C LEU A 426 -76.89 -19.10 31.83
N ILE A 427 -77.29 -19.92 32.81
CA ILE A 427 -78.67 -19.95 33.31
C ILE A 427 -79.04 -18.62 33.98
N ILE A 428 -78.14 -18.05 34.80
CA ILE A 428 -78.36 -16.74 35.44
C ILE A 428 -78.50 -15.62 34.39
N GLY A 429 -77.63 -15.59 33.39
CA GLY A 429 -77.71 -14.61 32.29
C GLY A 429 -79.02 -14.68 31.50
N PHE A 430 -79.52 -15.89 31.25
CA PHE A 430 -80.82 -16.09 30.56
C PHE A 430 -82.01 -15.61 31.42
N VAL A 431 -81.99 -15.86 32.73
CA VAL A 431 -83.03 -15.38 33.67
C VAL A 431 -83.01 -13.85 33.80
N LEU A 432 -81.83 -13.22 33.87
CA LEU A 432 -81.72 -11.76 33.91
C LEU A 432 -82.24 -11.11 32.62
N ARG A 433 -81.88 -11.67 31.45
CA ARG A 433 -82.31 -11.15 30.13
C ARG A 433 -83.82 -11.33 29.87
N THR A 434 -84.51 -12.19 30.62
CA THR A 434 -85.97 -12.37 30.53
C THR A 434 -86.77 -11.55 31.55
N LEU A 435 -86.11 -10.80 32.45
CA LEU A 435 -86.77 -9.99 33.48
C LEU A 435 -86.46 -8.48 33.40
N GLY A 436 -85.40 -8.08 32.70
CA GLY A 436 -84.96 -6.68 32.58
C GLY A 436 -85.44 -5.93 31.32
N ASN A 437 -86.73 -5.65 31.17
CA ASN A 437 -87.27 -4.93 30.01
C ASN A 437 -88.11 -3.68 30.38
N ARG A 438 -87.45 -2.67 30.97
CA ARG A 438 -87.87 -1.27 31.19
C ARG A 438 -86.60 -0.39 31.25
N GLY A 439 -86.46 0.79 30.66
CA GLY A 439 -87.37 1.52 29.75
C GLY A 439 -87.88 2.85 30.31
N TYR A 440 -87.01 3.87 30.34
CA TYR A 440 -87.17 5.31 30.66
C TYR A 440 -85.89 6.01 30.08
N ASP A 441 -85.86 7.09 29.27
CA ASP A 441 -86.72 8.29 29.04
C ASP A 441 -86.91 9.13 30.32
N TYR A 442 -86.49 10.39 30.47
CA TYR A 442 -86.67 11.64 29.68
C TYR A 442 -85.65 12.72 30.16
N ASP A 443 -85.39 13.93 29.61
CA ASP A 443 -85.74 14.72 28.38
C ASP A 443 -84.71 15.92 28.28
N ASP A 444 -84.72 16.71 27.18
CA ASP A 444 -84.09 18.07 26.97
C ASP A 444 -82.53 18.19 27.00
N ASP A 445 -81.81 19.17 26.43
CA ASP A 445 -81.96 20.28 25.44
C ASP A 445 -80.66 20.27 24.54
N ASP A 446 -80.44 20.87 23.34
CA ASP A 446 -81.19 21.37 22.16
C ASP A 446 -80.16 21.65 20.99
N ASP A 447 -80.61 21.68 19.72
CA ASP A 447 -80.05 22.26 18.45
C ASP A 447 -78.60 22.00 17.88
N ASP A 448 -78.59 21.39 16.67
CA ASP A 448 -77.93 21.72 15.37
C ASP A 448 -76.38 21.91 15.17
N ASP A 449 -75.78 20.88 14.55
CA ASP A 449 -75.12 20.82 13.22
C ASP A 449 -74.05 21.84 12.70
N ASP A 450 -73.00 21.24 12.09
CA ASP A 450 -72.25 21.63 10.87
C ASP A 450 -71.22 22.81 10.82
N PHE A 451 -69.94 22.40 10.66
CA PHE A 451 -69.05 22.70 9.50
C PHE A 451 -67.90 23.75 9.57
N MET A 452 -66.66 23.22 9.41
CA MET A 452 -65.36 23.81 9.00
C MET A 452 -64.52 24.69 9.95
N ASP A 453 -63.24 24.27 10.12
CA ASP A 453 -61.95 24.91 9.74
C ASP A 453 -61.90 26.46 9.71
N ASP A 454 -60.87 27.15 10.19
CA ASP A 454 -59.41 26.89 10.07
C ASP A 454 -58.58 27.64 11.17
N ASP A 455 -57.25 27.68 11.01
CA ASP A 455 -56.25 28.61 11.59
C ASP A 455 -55.84 28.54 13.10
N GLY A 456 -54.52 28.34 13.32
CA GLY A 456 -53.66 29.47 13.71
C GLY A 456 -53.41 29.82 15.19
N ASP A 457 -52.38 29.17 15.78
CA ASP A 457 -51.36 29.76 16.68
C ASP A 457 -51.67 30.50 18.01
N SER A 458 -50.58 30.63 18.82
CA SER A 458 -50.27 31.80 19.67
C SER A 458 -50.81 31.90 21.13
N PHE A 459 -50.10 31.19 22.04
CA PHE A 459 -49.59 31.66 23.35
C PHE A 459 -50.51 32.21 24.49
N SER A 460 -50.16 31.73 25.71
CA SER A 460 -50.09 32.47 27.01
C SER A 460 -51.29 32.57 27.98
N PHE A 461 -51.14 31.81 29.08
CA PHE A 461 -51.29 32.18 30.51
C PHE A 461 -52.62 32.74 31.10
N GLY A 462 -53.08 32.14 32.23
CA GLY A 462 -53.81 32.92 33.24
C GLY A 462 -54.55 32.27 34.43
N ASN A 463 -53.83 31.81 35.48
CA ASN A 463 -54.34 31.66 36.89
C ASN A 463 -55.48 30.62 37.14
N GLN A 464 -55.84 30.18 38.36
CA GLN A 464 -55.55 30.51 39.79
C GLN A 464 -55.79 29.23 40.67
N SER A 465 -55.64 29.09 42.01
CA SER A 465 -55.33 29.98 43.15
C SER A 465 -54.87 29.24 44.43
N ARG A 466 -54.23 29.97 45.37
CA ARG A 466 -54.27 29.86 46.87
C ARG A 466 -53.93 28.49 47.53
N SER A 467 -52.90 28.39 48.39
CA SER A 467 -52.77 29.08 49.70
C SER A 467 -51.33 28.99 50.28
N ALA A 468 -51.02 29.63 51.42
CA ALA A 468 -49.65 29.83 51.96
C ALA A 468 -49.63 29.91 53.52
N PRO A 469 -48.57 30.35 54.27
CA PRO A 469 -47.12 30.54 53.96
C PRO A 469 -46.12 30.04 55.05
N LEU A 470 -44.78 30.18 54.82
CA LEU A 470 -43.60 30.36 55.74
C LEU A 470 -42.31 29.72 55.13
N ALA A 471 -41.03 30.10 55.39
CA ALA A 471 -40.40 31.36 55.87
C ALA A 471 -38.86 31.44 55.62
N SER A 472 -38.30 32.67 55.62
CA SER A 472 -36.91 33.09 55.97
C SER A 472 -35.62 32.37 55.49
N LEU A 473 -34.89 33.00 54.53
CA LEU A 473 -33.53 33.62 54.58
C LEU A 473 -32.31 32.92 55.29
N PRO A 474 -31.01 33.23 54.98
CA PRO A 474 -30.41 34.19 54.01
C PRO A 474 -29.23 33.61 53.14
N SER A 475 -28.43 34.47 52.48
CA SER A 475 -27.39 34.13 51.45
C SER A 475 -25.96 34.68 51.69
N ARG A 476 -24.95 34.12 50.98
CA ARG A 476 -23.52 34.56 50.79
C ARG A 476 -22.80 33.60 49.79
N ALA A 477 -21.65 33.87 49.14
CA ALA A 477 -21.00 35.07 48.58
C ALA A 477 -19.71 34.68 47.79
N SER A 478 -19.24 35.52 46.85
CA SER A 478 -18.03 35.31 46.01
C SER A 478 -16.69 35.67 46.70
N PRO A 479 -15.53 35.35 46.09
CA PRO A 479 -14.59 36.41 45.63
C PRO A 479 -13.89 36.12 44.27
N GLN A 480 -12.94 36.98 43.85
CA GLN A 480 -12.26 37.00 42.52
C GLN A 480 -10.70 37.01 42.60
N SER A 481 -10.06 36.93 41.41
CA SER A 481 -8.70 37.46 41.04
C SER A 481 -7.47 36.57 41.30
N ARG A 482 -6.33 36.65 40.57
CA ARG A 482 -5.72 37.73 39.75
C ARG A 482 -4.85 37.25 38.54
N SER A 483 -4.62 38.15 37.57
CA SER A 483 -3.49 38.22 36.59
C SER A 483 -2.49 39.33 37.02
N PRO A 484 -1.48 39.88 36.26
CA PRO A 484 -1.08 39.83 34.82
C PRO A 484 0.43 39.36 34.69
N PRO A 485 1.36 39.79 33.77
CA PRO A 485 1.35 40.70 32.60
C PRO A 485 2.16 40.26 31.33
N SER A 486 2.31 41.17 30.34
CA SER A 486 3.29 41.17 29.24
C SER A 486 3.71 42.63 28.87
N SER A 487 4.70 42.86 27.98
CA SER A 487 5.19 44.24 27.68
C SER A 487 5.95 44.49 26.35
N SER A 488 5.54 45.55 25.62
CA SER A 488 6.29 46.44 24.68
C SER A 488 6.91 45.95 23.33
N GLY A 489 6.68 46.72 22.25
CA GLY A 489 7.35 46.65 20.91
C GLY A 489 8.50 47.67 20.74
N PRO A 490 8.79 48.32 19.56
CA PRO A 490 8.02 48.39 18.29
C PRO A 490 8.81 48.43 16.92
N SER A 491 8.05 48.36 15.81
CA SER A 491 8.22 48.86 14.41
C SER A 491 9.57 49.18 13.72
N ARG A 492 9.72 48.69 12.46
CA ARG A 492 10.36 49.35 11.29
C ARG A 492 10.02 48.63 9.96
N GLY A 493 10.27 49.27 8.81
CA GLY A 493 10.05 48.71 7.46
C GLY A 493 11.16 49.07 6.45
N PRO A 494 11.09 48.58 5.20
CA PRO A 494 12.20 48.65 4.22
C PRO A 494 12.30 50.00 3.45
N PRO A 495 13.46 50.29 2.81
CA PRO A 495 13.73 51.55 2.11
C PRO A 495 13.39 51.51 0.60
N GLY A 496 13.05 52.66 0.00
CA GLY A 496 12.72 52.77 -1.44
C GLY A 496 13.78 53.47 -2.31
N ALA A 497 13.65 53.28 -3.63
CA ALA A 497 14.34 54.05 -4.67
C ALA A 497 13.58 55.33 -5.08
N LYS A 498 14.17 56.19 -5.92
CA LYS A 498 13.70 57.57 -6.16
C LYS A 498 13.18 57.80 -7.59
N THR A 499 12.31 58.81 -7.72
CA THR A 499 11.46 59.04 -8.90
C THR A 499 12.05 59.92 -10.01
N GLY A 500 11.89 59.45 -11.25
CA GLY A 500 11.55 60.26 -12.44
C GLY A 500 12.67 60.99 -13.20
N PRO A 501 12.33 61.86 -14.19
CA PRO A 501 10.96 62.21 -14.60
C PRO A 501 10.68 62.40 -16.12
N SER A 502 9.52 61.91 -16.57
CA SER A 502 8.60 62.53 -17.55
C SER A 502 9.09 62.95 -18.97
N ARG A 503 8.42 62.46 -20.01
CA ARG A 503 7.54 63.25 -20.92
C ARG A 503 6.90 62.37 -22.00
N GLY A 504 5.61 62.59 -22.30
CA GLY A 504 4.90 61.94 -23.40
C GLY A 504 4.79 62.81 -24.66
N PRO A 505 3.61 62.91 -25.30
CA PRO A 505 3.37 62.37 -26.66
C PRO A 505 2.99 63.53 -27.64
N PRO A 506 2.24 63.39 -28.78
CA PRO A 506 1.64 62.20 -29.42
C PRO A 506 1.65 62.14 -30.97
N GLY A 507 1.12 61.02 -31.52
CA GLY A 507 0.32 61.00 -32.76
C GLY A 507 1.01 60.50 -34.04
N SER A 508 0.28 60.05 -35.07
CA SER A 508 -1.17 59.79 -35.18
C SER A 508 -1.54 59.09 -36.51
N SER A 509 -2.73 58.46 -36.56
CA SER A 509 -3.50 58.03 -37.76
C SER A 509 -2.92 56.93 -38.70
N GLY A 510 -3.69 55.85 -38.88
CA GLY A 510 -3.56 54.89 -39.99
C GLY A 510 -4.26 55.38 -41.28
N PRO A 511 -5.12 54.60 -42.00
CA PRO A 511 -5.53 53.21 -41.74
C PRO A 511 -5.69 52.31 -43.01
N SER A 512 -6.04 51.03 -42.77
CA SER A 512 -6.87 50.14 -43.62
C SER A 512 -6.35 49.63 -44.99
N ARG A 513 -6.42 48.29 -45.18
CA ARG A 513 -7.37 47.61 -46.10
C ARG A 513 -7.28 46.08 -46.02
N GLY A 514 -8.42 45.42 -46.25
CA GLY A 514 -8.62 43.97 -46.09
C GLY A 514 -8.48 43.11 -47.37
N PRO A 515 -9.08 41.89 -47.39
CA PRO A 515 -8.52 40.69 -48.05
C PRO A 515 -9.18 40.35 -49.41
N PRO A 516 -8.87 39.20 -50.07
CA PRO A 516 -9.62 37.93 -49.80
C PRO A 516 -8.94 36.55 -50.09
N GLY A 517 -9.32 35.51 -49.35
CA GLY A 517 -10.05 34.35 -49.96
C GLY A 517 -9.36 33.01 -50.34
N ALA A 518 -9.52 32.01 -49.45
CA ALA A 518 -10.14 30.68 -49.70
C ALA A 518 -9.39 29.44 -50.34
N LYS A 519 -9.23 28.40 -49.48
CA LYS A 519 -9.51 26.94 -49.64
C LYS A 519 -8.84 26.07 -50.75
N THR A 520 -8.19 24.95 -50.35
CA THR A 520 -8.60 23.51 -50.58
C THR A 520 -7.54 22.50 -50.09
N GLY A 521 -7.96 21.29 -49.65
CA GLY A 521 -7.13 20.06 -49.49
C GLY A 521 -7.55 18.96 -50.50
N PRO A 522 -7.34 17.63 -50.27
CA PRO A 522 -6.77 16.94 -49.10
C PRO A 522 -5.80 15.74 -49.38
N SER A 523 -5.30 15.12 -48.29
CA SER A 523 -4.92 13.69 -48.01
C SER A 523 -4.16 12.77 -49.00
N ARG A 524 -3.26 11.92 -48.44
CA ARG A 524 -2.86 10.59 -48.95
C ARG A 524 -2.05 9.74 -47.95
N GLY A 525 -2.23 8.42 -48.00
CA GLY A 525 -1.48 7.41 -47.22
C GLY A 525 -0.41 6.63 -48.03
N PRO A 526 0.14 5.53 -47.48
CA PRO A 526 1.44 4.94 -47.87
C PRO A 526 1.39 3.79 -48.91
N PRO A 527 2.57 3.37 -49.43
CA PRO A 527 2.77 2.07 -50.10
C PRO A 527 3.97 1.26 -49.56
N GLY A 528 3.89 -0.07 -49.61
CA GLY A 528 4.98 -0.97 -49.18
C GLY A 528 5.44 -2.01 -50.22
N SER A 529 6.36 -2.89 -49.80
CA SER A 529 6.86 -4.12 -50.46
C SER A 529 7.75 -4.00 -51.72
N SER A 530 8.93 -4.63 -51.69
CA SER A 530 9.48 -5.44 -52.80
C SER A 530 10.83 -6.11 -52.45
N GLY A 531 10.91 -7.44 -52.56
CA GLY A 531 12.18 -8.19 -52.53
C GLY A 531 12.72 -8.49 -53.94
N PRO A 532 13.94 -9.05 -54.06
CA PRO A 532 14.08 -10.23 -54.92
C PRO A 532 15.09 -11.29 -54.44
N SER A 533 14.84 -12.54 -54.84
CA SER A 533 15.58 -13.75 -54.46
C SER A 533 16.85 -14.04 -55.29
N ARG A 534 17.77 -14.86 -54.75
CA ARG A 534 18.81 -15.59 -55.51
C ARG A 534 19.23 -16.91 -54.85
N GLY A 535 19.57 -17.91 -55.67
CA GLY A 535 19.91 -19.28 -55.25
C GLY A 535 21.40 -19.68 -55.40
N PRO A 536 21.76 -20.93 -55.05
CA PRO A 536 23.11 -21.36 -54.65
C PRO A 536 23.97 -21.95 -55.79
N PRO A 537 25.25 -22.34 -55.54
CA PRO A 537 25.55 -23.77 -55.32
C PRO A 537 26.81 -24.12 -54.46
N GLY A 538 26.87 -25.37 -53.96
CA GLY A 538 28.15 -26.13 -53.90
C GLY A 538 28.61 -26.73 -52.55
N ALA A 539 28.26 -27.99 -52.27
CA ALA A 539 28.64 -28.69 -51.03
C ALA A 539 30.03 -29.39 -51.04
N LYS A 540 30.58 -29.70 -49.84
CA LYS A 540 31.14 -31.04 -49.49
C LYS A 540 31.61 -31.24 -48.03
N THR A 541 31.18 -32.37 -47.45
CA THR A 541 31.83 -33.24 -46.42
C THR A 541 32.24 -32.67 -45.04
N GLY A 542 31.63 -33.19 -43.97
CA GLY A 542 32.12 -33.15 -42.58
C GLY A 542 33.12 -34.29 -42.25
N PRO A 543 33.16 -34.88 -41.02
CA PRO A 543 31.96 -35.25 -40.24
C PRO A 543 32.03 -35.15 -38.69
N SER A 544 30.84 -34.99 -38.08
CA SER A 544 30.35 -35.58 -36.81
C SER A 544 31.26 -35.73 -35.57
N ARG A 545 30.81 -35.14 -34.46
CA ARG A 545 30.26 -35.86 -33.29
C ARG A 545 29.31 -34.94 -32.51
N GLY A 546 28.21 -35.48 -31.98
CA GLY A 546 27.22 -34.76 -31.19
C GLY A 546 27.10 -35.28 -29.75
N PRO A 547 26.17 -34.72 -28.94
CA PRO A 547 25.93 -35.05 -27.53
C PRO A 547 24.86 -36.19 -27.45
N PRO A 548 23.90 -36.35 -26.49
CA PRO A 548 23.30 -35.45 -25.48
C PRO A 548 23.50 -35.91 -24.01
N GLY A 549 22.86 -35.21 -23.06
CA GLY A 549 22.80 -35.55 -21.63
C GLY A 549 21.53 -36.33 -21.23
N GLY A 550 21.00 -36.05 -20.03
CA GLY A 550 19.70 -36.55 -19.52
C GLY A 550 19.78 -37.31 -18.18
N ALA A 551 18.88 -36.97 -17.24
CA ALA A 551 18.62 -37.74 -16.01
C ALA A 551 17.80 -39.03 -16.31
N PRO A 552 17.54 -39.91 -15.32
CA PRO A 552 16.36 -39.71 -14.46
C PRO A 552 16.47 -40.31 -13.03
N GLY A 553 15.38 -40.22 -12.25
CA GLY A 553 15.22 -40.80 -10.91
C GLY A 553 15.09 -42.34 -10.84
N GLY A 554 14.87 -42.85 -9.62
CA GLY A 554 14.87 -44.30 -9.29
C GLY A 554 13.55 -45.05 -9.60
N PRO A 555 13.19 -46.15 -8.87
CA PRO A 555 13.84 -46.68 -7.66
C PRO A 555 13.90 -48.25 -7.56
N LYS A 556 14.25 -48.73 -6.34
CA LYS A 556 13.93 -50.06 -5.73
C LYS A 556 14.76 -51.34 -6.07
N ARG A 557 15.38 -51.86 -4.99
CA ARG A 557 15.44 -53.28 -4.48
C ARG A 557 16.69 -54.17 -4.66
N THR A 558 17.32 -54.42 -3.49
CA THR A 558 17.90 -55.70 -2.97
C THR A 558 19.09 -56.34 -3.71
N SER A 559 20.21 -56.66 -3.04
CA SER A 559 20.29 -57.57 -1.88
C SER A 559 21.65 -57.52 -1.11
N LYS A 560 21.69 -58.12 0.10
CA LYS A 560 22.84 -58.20 1.06
C LYS A 560 23.67 -59.51 0.83
N PRO A 561 24.68 -59.95 1.64
CA PRO A 561 25.28 -59.42 2.91
C PRO A 561 26.84 -59.61 3.10
N VAL A 562 27.31 -59.53 4.36
CA VAL A 562 28.61 -59.97 4.98
C VAL A 562 29.71 -58.88 5.03
N SER A 563 30.01 -58.15 6.13
CA SER A 563 30.42 -58.48 7.54
C SER A 563 31.89 -58.97 7.67
N VAL A 564 32.73 -58.73 8.70
CA VAL A 564 32.70 -58.14 10.08
C VAL A 564 34.09 -57.46 10.31
N GLY A 565 34.39 -56.46 11.18
CA GLY A 565 33.64 -55.67 12.18
C GLY A 565 34.33 -55.61 13.59
N LYS A 566 34.10 -54.51 14.35
CA LYS A 566 34.45 -54.20 15.78
C LYS A 566 35.51 -53.09 16.07
N LYS A 567 35.11 -52.17 16.95
CA LYS A 567 35.87 -51.19 17.79
C LYS A 567 36.73 -51.92 18.88
N PRO A 568 37.69 -51.31 19.66
CA PRO A 568 37.60 -49.97 20.28
C PRO A 568 38.86 -49.11 20.60
N VAL A 569 38.59 -47.79 20.72
CA VAL A 569 38.97 -46.78 21.75
C VAL A 569 40.03 -47.14 22.83
N SER A 570 41.01 -46.25 23.07
CA SER A 570 41.22 -45.52 24.37
C SER A 570 42.60 -44.84 24.57
N SER A 571 42.60 -43.58 25.06
CA SER A 571 43.55 -42.92 26.02
C SER A 571 45.07 -42.73 25.72
N THR A 572 45.86 -41.83 26.36
CA THR A 572 45.68 -40.51 27.07
C THR A 572 47.09 -39.99 27.53
N PHE A 573 47.48 -38.75 27.17
CA PHE A 573 48.57 -37.88 27.75
C PHE A 573 50.06 -38.36 27.78
N GLY A 574 51.04 -37.42 27.81
CA GLY A 574 52.43 -37.76 28.24
C GLY A 574 53.67 -36.92 27.80
N GLU A 575 53.70 -35.60 28.02
CA GLU A 575 54.88 -34.71 28.31
C GLU A 575 56.33 -34.95 27.75
N SER A 576 56.94 -33.87 27.23
CA SER A 576 58.36 -33.43 27.41
C SER A 576 59.52 -33.78 26.44
N SER A 577 60.42 -32.78 26.34
CA SER A 577 61.90 -32.85 26.14
C SER A 577 62.55 -32.86 24.74
N GLN A 578 63.26 -31.75 24.46
CA GLN A 578 64.25 -31.46 23.39
C GLN A 578 65.69 -31.84 23.82
N PRO A 579 66.77 -31.58 23.02
CA PRO A 579 66.93 -31.65 21.56
C PRO A 579 68.27 -32.32 21.09
N THR A 580 68.36 -32.68 19.81
CA THR A 580 69.61 -32.58 19.01
C THR A 580 69.26 -32.26 17.55
N ALA A 581 70.17 -31.63 16.81
CA ALA A 581 69.90 -31.09 15.48
C ALA A 581 70.70 -31.76 14.36
N ASP A 582 70.03 -32.02 13.23
CA ASP A 582 70.62 -31.82 11.90
C ASP A 582 69.52 -31.36 10.91
N LYS A 583 69.92 -30.88 9.74
CA LYS A 583 69.07 -30.08 8.83
C LYS A 583 68.32 -30.94 7.82
N THR A 584 66.99 -30.94 7.91
CA THR A 584 66.09 -31.30 6.80
C THR A 584 65.10 -30.17 6.54
N GLN A 585 64.60 -30.08 5.30
CA GLN A 585 63.73 -28.99 4.86
C GLN A 585 62.41 -29.00 5.64
N LYS A 586 62.00 -27.84 6.17
CA LYS A 586 60.66 -27.67 6.76
C LYS A 586 59.60 -27.84 5.66
N LYS A 587 58.98 -29.02 5.58
CA LYS A 587 57.57 -29.07 5.19
C LYS A 587 56.78 -28.40 6.30
N VAL A 588 56.23 -27.22 6.01
CA VAL A 588 55.21 -26.61 6.88
C VAL A 588 54.03 -27.56 6.89
N ARG A 589 53.64 -28.04 8.08
CA ARG A 589 52.32 -28.65 8.25
C ARG A 589 51.36 -27.48 8.44
N LYS A 590 50.33 -27.37 7.61
CA LYS A 590 49.20 -26.47 7.85
C LYS A 590 48.72 -26.77 9.28
N ALA A 591 48.65 -25.75 10.14
CA ALA A 591 48.09 -25.96 11.47
C ALA A 591 46.59 -26.21 11.28
N ARG A 592 46.04 -27.26 11.91
CA ARG A 592 44.58 -27.42 11.95
C ARG A 592 44.05 -26.32 12.86
N ILE A 593 43.17 -25.49 12.33
CA ILE A 593 42.51 -24.42 13.06
C ILE A 593 41.42 -25.07 13.92
N GLU A 594 41.31 -24.65 15.17
CA GLU A 594 40.24 -25.07 16.07
C GLU A 594 39.09 -24.08 15.85
N VAL A 595 37.98 -24.58 15.30
CA VAL A 595 36.79 -23.79 14.95
C VAL A 595 35.73 -24.05 16.01
N ASP A 596 35.11 -23.00 16.52
CA ASP A 596 33.97 -23.13 17.43
C ASP A 596 32.73 -23.53 16.62
N MET A 597 32.04 -24.57 17.08
CA MET A 597 30.85 -25.10 16.41
C MET A 597 29.55 -24.53 17.01
N SER A 598 29.63 -23.75 18.10
CA SER A 598 28.45 -23.14 18.75
C SER A 598 27.82 -21.98 17.96
N HIS A 599 28.45 -21.55 16.86
CA HIS A 599 27.87 -20.62 15.88
C HIS A 599 26.88 -21.29 14.90
N PHE A 600 26.69 -22.62 14.97
CA PHE A 600 25.78 -23.36 14.08
C PHE A 600 24.75 -24.11 14.90
N GLU A 601 23.52 -24.13 14.41
CA GLU A 601 22.44 -24.89 15.04
C GLU A 601 22.49 -26.38 14.68
N ASP A 602 21.85 -27.22 15.49
CA ASP A 602 21.87 -28.69 15.34
C ASP A 602 21.18 -29.17 14.04
N TRP A 603 20.37 -28.32 13.39
CA TRP A 603 19.70 -28.63 12.11
C TRP A 603 20.50 -28.20 10.87
N GLN A 604 21.27 -27.11 10.94
CA GLN A 604 22.10 -26.54 9.85
C GLN A 604 23.32 -27.42 9.47
N VAL A 605 23.26 -28.72 9.76
CA VAL A 605 24.40 -29.62 9.70
C VAL A 605 24.78 -29.99 8.27
N ASP A 606 23.80 -30.22 7.42
CA ASP A 606 24.00 -30.63 6.02
C ASP A 606 24.32 -29.41 5.14
N ASP A 607 23.66 -28.27 5.35
CA ASP A 607 23.88 -27.03 4.59
C ASP A 607 25.26 -26.43 4.85
N ARG A 608 25.72 -26.43 6.11
CA ARG A 608 27.09 -26.06 6.47
C ARG A 608 28.12 -27.00 5.82
N GLU A 609 27.85 -28.31 5.74
CA GLU A 609 28.77 -29.24 5.07
C GLU A 609 28.82 -28.99 3.55
N ALA A 610 27.69 -28.64 2.92
CA ALA A 610 27.64 -28.23 1.52
C ALA A 610 28.41 -26.93 1.27
N ALA A 611 28.19 -25.88 2.09
CA ALA A 611 28.93 -24.62 2.02
C ALA A 611 30.44 -24.82 2.22
N VAL A 612 30.85 -25.69 3.17
CA VAL A 612 32.27 -26.04 3.37
C VAL A 612 32.88 -26.75 2.15
N ASP A 613 32.16 -27.65 1.49
CA ASP A 613 32.68 -28.32 0.28
C ASP A 613 32.67 -27.40 -0.95
N TRP A 614 31.75 -26.43 -1.05
CA TRP A 614 31.81 -25.34 -2.04
C TRP A 614 33.06 -24.46 -1.84
N VAL A 615 33.34 -23.98 -0.63
CA VAL A 615 34.56 -23.21 -0.33
C VAL A 615 35.84 -23.99 -0.65
N VAL A 616 35.83 -25.32 -0.54
CA VAL A 616 36.98 -26.16 -0.94
C VAL A 616 37.19 -26.19 -2.46
N ALA A 617 36.14 -25.99 -3.27
CA ALA A 617 36.25 -25.82 -4.72
C ALA A 617 36.86 -24.45 -5.06
N GLU A 618 36.32 -23.36 -4.52
CA GLU A 618 36.78 -21.99 -4.81
C GLU A 618 38.25 -21.76 -4.37
N LEU A 619 38.63 -22.29 -3.19
CA LEU A 619 40.03 -22.32 -2.74
C LEU A 619 40.94 -23.22 -3.59
N GLY A 620 40.37 -24.09 -4.42
CA GLY A 620 41.06 -24.92 -5.39
C GLY A 620 41.35 -24.21 -6.71
N ASP A 621 40.37 -23.45 -7.23
CA ASP A 621 40.49 -22.69 -8.47
C ASP A 621 41.19 -21.34 -8.28
N GLY A 622 41.21 -20.80 -7.06
CA GLY A 622 42.16 -19.77 -6.62
C GLY A 622 41.53 -18.47 -6.12
N GLU A 623 40.25 -18.50 -5.78
CA GLU A 623 39.46 -17.34 -5.40
C GLU A 623 39.94 -16.68 -4.07
N GLN A 624 39.67 -15.39 -3.90
CA GLN A 624 40.19 -14.63 -2.76
C GLN A 624 39.37 -14.85 -1.48
N GLU A 625 40.09 -14.88 -0.34
CA GLU A 625 39.49 -15.02 1.01
C GLU A 625 38.44 -13.93 1.31
N ARG A 626 38.47 -12.76 0.65
CA ARG A 626 37.41 -11.74 0.77
C ARG A 626 36.15 -12.10 -0.05
N THR A 627 36.30 -12.47 -1.33
CA THR A 627 35.18 -12.82 -2.22
C THR A 627 34.36 -13.96 -1.63
N ILE A 628 35.03 -15.05 -1.24
CA ILE A 628 34.41 -16.23 -0.65
C ILE A 628 33.63 -15.88 0.64
N LEU A 629 34.14 -14.97 1.47
CA LEU A 629 33.44 -14.56 2.69
C LEU A 629 32.23 -13.67 2.40
N MET A 630 32.26 -12.83 1.35
CA MET A 630 31.11 -12.04 0.91
C MET A 630 30.02 -12.95 0.33
N GLN A 631 30.38 -13.87 -0.57
CA GLN A 631 29.46 -14.87 -1.15
C GLN A 631 28.80 -15.80 -0.11
N LEU A 632 29.48 -16.09 1.00
CA LEU A 632 28.86 -16.79 2.13
C LEU A 632 27.84 -15.92 2.88
N GLN A 633 28.03 -14.60 2.95
CA GLN A 633 27.08 -13.67 3.56
C GLN A 633 25.89 -13.38 2.63
N GLU A 634 26.13 -13.25 1.33
CA GLU A 634 25.10 -13.21 0.27
C GLU A 634 24.21 -14.47 0.31
N THR A 635 24.78 -15.63 0.64
CA THR A 635 24.03 -16.90 0.83
C THR A 635 23.49 -17.09 2.27
N GLY A 636 23.36 -16.01 3.05
CA GLY A 636 22.68 -15.98 4.35
C GLY A 636 23.50 -16.44 5.56
N TRP A 637 24.80 -16.72 5.43
CA TRP A 637 25.65 -17.04 6.59
C TRP A 637 26.22 -15.79 7.24
N THR A 638 25.90 -15.59 8.52
CA THR A 638 26.45 -14.47 9.32
C THR A 638 27.99 -14.39 9.23
N ALA A 639 28.56 -13.19 9.40
CA ALA A 639 30.01 -12.95 9.36
C ALA A 639 30.85 -13.84 10.32
N GLN A 640 30.24 -14.45 11.34
CA GLN A 640 30.87 -15.42 12.23
C GLN A 640 30.80 -16.85 11.66
N GLN A 641 29.64 -17.25 11.14
CA GLN A 641 29.43 -18.56 10.50
C GLN A 641 30.22 -18.70 9.19
N SER A 642 30.20 -17.69 8.32
CA SER A 642 30.97 -17.69 7.06
C SER A 642 32.47 -17.88 7.31
N ARG A 643 33.00 -17.20 8.34
CA ARG A 643 34.39 -17.36 8.78
C ARG A 643 34.69 -18.74 9.36
N ALA A 644 33.75 -19.31 10.12
CA ALA A 644 33.87 -20.66 10.66
C ALA A 644 33.81 -21.74 9.55
N ILE A 645 32.92 -21.58 8.56
CA ILE A 645 32.86 -22.39 7.31
C ILE A 645 34.20 -22.32 6.57
N PHE A 646 34.73 -21.11 6.38
CA PHE A 646 35.99 -20.90 5.68
C PHE A 646 37.21 -21.55 6.38
N ASP A 647 37.29 -21.47 7.72
CA ASP A 647 38.35 -22.18 8.47
C ASP A 647 38.10 -23.70 8.58
N LEU A 648 36.85 -24.18 8.50
CA LEU A 648 36.53 -25.61 8.32
C LEU A 648 36.98 -26.11 6.93
N ALA A 649 36.78 -25.34 5.87
CA ALA A 649 37.25 -25.65 4.52
C ALA A 649 38.78 -25.65 4.46
N ARG A 650 39.44 -24.66 5.07
CA ARG A 650 40.91 -24.62 5.20
C ARG A 650 41.50 -25.76 6.04
N ASN A 651 40.69 -26.49 6.78
CA ASN A 651 41.07 -27.69 7.53
C ASN A 651 40.96 -29.00 6.73
N ARG A 652 40.34 -28.99 5.55
CA ARG A 652 40.33 -30.10 4.58
C ARG A 652 41.66 -30.14 3.80
#